data_AF-A0AAV2RZ40-F1
#
_entry.id   AF-A0AAV2RZ40-F1
#
_cell.length_a   1.000
_cell.length_b   1.000
_cell.length_c   1.000
_cell.angle_alpha   90.00
_cell.angle_beta   90.00
_cell.angle_gamma   90.00
#
_symmetry.space_group_name_H-M   'P 1'
#
loop_
_entity.id
_entity.type
_entity.pdbx_description
1 polymer ?
#
loop_
_entity_poly.entity_id
_entity_poly.type
_entity_poly.pdbx_seq_one_letter_code
_entity_poly.pdbx_strand_id
1 'polypeptide(L)'
;MSVSYERLKKTLDTISTAAAEHEGINEILSFNDVIEFDENQQIWYFPSLWHGNPPMAPINPRYSEKAFDLKNHILKYPSEKNIICLKFSDLRHRMSNIWQAILSENFVFSFRNHLEIKCFARLEKEILSICLEVRNKVNDKKHCYSNKINNCDEFKLQSYELAVNREMRGFIEECHSIFSKQLETFFENDREKVIIEQWKFGAKSKIDSLKDELINETESNFYNVFQLCKAKYDQKKQIAQYGNEIKQFVGQIASTNFRDSEMDDKSLRRKFEEKWEEWIDGLSFRKIEDKTNILRDAWKIFMTTYAQHQVICNKFELHDENVKFYNVDTITIPTIECKDFTTNLSKDNKLNYIINSSPHFVEKSIDTFRNNFIEKNRINEIEHYTSKIMRDVNIYLKTIKDRDFEYNFLCTIHELFSNRIQKFEEEYPQYKLTIWYQVKVFAHILKYAVPHFQKMHSEYLEKQNPKNILIEKYKPQAYEIFKGTYKQNSKEKTAANILIDFLLKAIYASLNDPLSRNITNILKSAHPEFQSKKDLCKKVMQDLRNEGSFDKYITYIREPQRSLESWVEKYVFDYCKKIDLNGKNILGNEANEIFRNKVTQLIECVKKESGKGKILFEDWLQKFNKAAEEVISHSDTLFNIFDMKEVEVKDIKYFKKELIKSLEDLKTSQKKILDDWKLKELTSVNKQPHMLICDNILGCMKQCPFCKIICSCTIEHPGKDHTAPSHYPTGLMGSH
;
A
#
# COMPACT_ATOMS: atom_id res chain seq x y z
N MET A 1 -1.53 -63.76 0.26
CA MET A 1 -2.80 -63.08 -0.07
C MET A 1 -3.07 -61.90 0.86
N SER A 2 -2.86 -62.01 2.18
CA SER A 2 -2.97 -60.90 3.16
C SER A 2 -2.15 -59.65 2.81
N VAL A 3 -0.93 -59.81 2.29
CA VAL A 3 -0.02 -58.69 1.95
C VAL A 3 -0.54 -57.82 0.78
N SER A 4 -1.35 -58.37 -0.13
CA SER A 4 -1.91 -57.60 -1.25
C SER A 4 -3.14 -56.77 -0.84
N TYR A 5 -3.85 -57.25 0.18
CA TYR A 5 -5.04 -56.63 0.73
C TYR A 5 -4.68 -55.37 1.52
N GLU A 6 -3.70 -55.47 2.42
CA GLU A 6 -3.27 -54.35 3.25
C GLU A 6 -2.73 -53.20 2.39
N ARG A 7 -2.10 -53.55 1.27
CA ARG A 7 -1.59 -52.57 0.31
C ARG A 7 -2.71 -51.85 -0.45
N LEU A 8 -3.77 -52.54 -0.87
CA LEU A 8 -4.90 -51.93 -1.56
C LEU A 8 -5.66 -50.99 -0.62
N LYS A 9 -6.00 -51.46 0.59
CA LYS A 9 -6.69 -50.67 1.62
C LYS A 9 -5.93 -49.40 1.96
N LYS A 10 -4.64 -49.54 2.29
CA LYS A 10 -3.76 -48.41 2.61
C LYS A 10 -3.70 -47.41 1.45
N THR A 11 -3.71 -47.88 0.20
CA THR A 11 -3.73 -46.99 -0.97
C THR A 11 -5.05 -46.23 -1.07
N LEU A 12 -6.18 -46.91 -0.91
CA LEU A 12 -7.52 -46.29 -0.95
C LEU A 12 -7.72 -45.28 0.19
N ASP A 13 -7.31 -45.62 1.41
CA ASP A 13 -7.36 -44.73 2.57
C ASP A 13 -6.51 -43.47 2.32
N THR A 14 -5.29 -43.64 1.81
CA THR A 14 -4.39 -42.51 1.53
C THR A 14 -4.98 -41.57 0.47
N ILE A 15 -5.58 -42.10 -0.59
CA ILE A 15 -6.24 -41.29 -1.63
C ILE A 15 -7.49 -40.58 -1.08
N SER A 16 -8.28 -41.27 -0.24
CA SER A 16 -9.50 -40.71 0.37
C SER A 16 -9.20 -39.54 1.27
N THR A 17 -8.19 -39.68 2.14
CA THR A 17 -7.74 -38.61 3.04
C THR A 17 -7.20 -37.42 2.26
N ALA A 18 -6.42 -37.65 1.19
CA ALA A 18 -5.92 -36.58 0.34
C ALA A 18 -7.04 -35.83 -0.41
N ALA A 19 -8.06 -36.55 -0.90
CA ALA A 19 -9.23 -35.94 -1.53
C ALA A 19 -10.06 -35.14 -0.52
N ALA A 20 -10.26 -35.68 0.68
CA ALA A 20 -11.02 -35.02 1.72
C ALA A 20 -10.34 -33.73 2.22
N GLU A 21 -9.02 -33.74 2.40
CA GLU A 21 -8.25 -32.53 2.73
C GLU A 21 -8.34 -31.45 1.64
N HIS A 22 -8.31 -31.84 0.35
CA HIS A 22 -8.47 -30.92 -0.78
C HIS A 22 -9.84 -30.21 -0.73
N GLU A 23 -10.89 -30.93 -0.35
CA GLU A 23 -12.26 -30.42 -0.20
C GLU A 23 -12.53 -29.71 1.15
N GLY A 24 -11.54 -29.59 2.04
CA GLY A 24 -11.72 -29.00 3.37
C GLY A 24 -12.51 -29.88 4.34
N ILE A 25 -12.34 -31.19 4.25
CA ILE A 25 -12.98 -32.21 5.09
C ILE A 25 -11.88 -33.01 5.80
N ASN A 26 -11.33 -32.46 6.88
CA ASN A 26 -10.26 -33.11 7.67
C ASN A 26 -10.73 -34.33 8.48
N GLU A 27 -11.98 -34.75 8.30
CA GLU A 27 -12.69 -35.67 9.19
C GLU A 27 -12.80 -37.09 8.61
N ILE A 28 -12.51 -37.25 7.30
CA ILE A 28 -12.44 -38.52 6.58
C ILE A 28 -10.99 -39.00 6.64
N LEU A 29 -10.77 -40.14 7.30
CA LEU A 29 -9.43 -40.71 7.52
C LEU A 29 -9.24 -42.04 6.77
N SER A 30 -10.33 -42.65 6.29
CA SER A 30 -10.34 -43.91 5.57
C SER A 30 -11.36 -43.91 4.43
N PHE A 31 -11.16 -44.80 3.45
CA PHE A 31 -12.10 -45.00 2.35
C PHE A 31 -13.48 -45.47 2.86
N ASN A 32 -13.48 -46.22 3.97
CA ASN A 32 -14.70 -46.74 4.60
C ASN A 32 -15.57 -45.64 5.23
N ASP A 33 -15.01 -44.46 5.52
CA ASP A 33 -15.80 -43.32 6.01
C ASP A 33 -16.68 -42.72 4.90
N VAL A 34 -16.40 -43.03 3.63
CA VAL A 34 -17.10 -42.49 2.44
C VAL A 34 -17.94 -43.57 1.77
N ILE A 35 -17.39 -44.78 1.61
CA ILE A 35 -18.06 -45.93 0.97
C ILE A 35 -17.89 -47.13 1.88
N GLU A 36 -18.97 -47.73 2.35
CA GLU A 36 -18.92 -48.95 3.16
C GLU A 36 -18.32 -50.10 2.33
N PHE A 37 -17.03 -50.37 2.54
CA PHE A 37 -16.28 -51.41 1.82
C PHE A 37 -15.88 -52.54 2.78
N ASP A 38 -16.40 -53.73 2.50
CA ASP A 38 -16.08 -54.98 3.20
C ASP A 38 -15.20 -55.86 2.32
N GLU A 39 -13.94 -55.90 2.71
CA GLU A 39 -12.88 -56.51 1.96
C GLU A 39 -12.98 -58.05 1.91
N ASN A 40 -13.68 -58.67 2.87
CA ASN A 40 -13.88 -60.11 2.91
C ASN A 40 -15.05 -60.58 2.03
N GLN A 41 -16.02 -59.69 1.77
CA GLN A 41 -17.25 -60.01 1.02
C GLN A 41 -17.25 -59.43 -0.41
N GLN A 42 -16.51 -58.35 -0.66
CA GLN A 42 -16.60 -57.58 -1.90
C GLN A 42 -15.40 -57.74 -2.84
N ILE A 43 -14.34 -58.45 -2.43
CA ILE A 43 -13.19 -58.76 -3.31
C ILE A 43 -13.32 -60.18 -3.87
N TRP A 44 -13.42 -60.29 -5.20
CA TRP A 44 -13.62 -61.57 -5.90
C TRP A 44 -12.45 -61.89 -6.81
N TYR A 45 -11.85 -63.07 -6.62
CA TYR A 45 -10.78 -63.57 -7.47
C TYR A 45 -11.33 -64.54 -8.51
N PHE A 46 -11.03 -64.25 -9.77
CA PHE A 46 -11.40 -65.11 -10.89
C PHE A 46 -10.20 -65.98 -11.29
N PRO A 47 -10.42 -67.29 -11.56
CA PRO A 47 -9.42 -68.10 -12.23
C PRO A 47 -9.22 -67.61 -13.67
N SER A 48 -8.22 -68.11 -14.39
CA SER A 48 -8.04 -67.74 -15.80
C SER A 48 -9.30 -68.06 -16.61
N LEU A 49 -9.72 -67.13 -17.49
CA LEU A 49 -10.89 -67.32 -18.35
C LEU A 49 -10.75 -68.57 -19.22
N TRP A 50 -9.54 -68.85 -19.69
CA TRP A 50 -9.22 -69.99 -20.54
C TRP A 50 -8.57 -71.10 -19.73
N HIS A 51 -8.92 -72.34 -20.05
CA HIS A 51 -8.27 -73.54 -19.54
C HIS A 51 -7.14 -73.96 -20.50
N GLY A 52 -6.09 -73.15 -20.58
CA GLY A 52 -4.97 -73.32 -21.51
C GLY A 52 -4.65 -72.05 -22.31
N ASN A 53 -3.78 -72.16 -23.31
CA ASN A 53 -3.39 -71.04 -24.16
C ASN A 53 -4.38 -70.86 -25.33
N PRO A 54 -4.93 -69.65 -25.55
CA PRO A 54 -5.74 -69.32 -26.73
C PRO A 54 -4.99 -69.64 -28.05
N PRO A 55 -5.68 -69.88 -29.18
CA PRO A 55 -7.11 -69.60 -29.43
C PRO A 55 -8.05 -70.80 -29.25
N MET A 56 -7.54 -72.03 -29.08
CA MET A 56 -8.36 -73.25 -28.97
C MET A 56 -8.65 -73.70 -27.52
N ALA A 57 -8.19 -72.95 -26.53
CA ALA A 57 -8.46 -73.26 -25.13
C ALA A 57 -9.96 -73.13 -24.81
N PRO A 58 -10.58 -74.13 -24.16
CA PRO A 58 -11.97 -74.00 -23.72
C PRO A 58 -12.10 -73.01 -22.56
N ILE A 59 -13.29 -72.45 -22.38
CA ILE A 59 -13.59 -71.57 -21.23
C ILE A 59 -13.45 -72.40 -19.95
N ASN A 60 -12.73 -71.85 -18.96
CA ASN A 60 -12.55 -72.46 -17.67
C ASN A 60 -13.90 -72.54 -16.93
N PRO A 61 -14.43 -73.75 -16.63
CA PRO A 61 -15.71 -73.89 -15.95
C PRO A 61 -15.73 -73.18 -14.58
N ARG A 62 -14.60 -73.18 -13.86
CA ARG A 62 -14.45 -72.49 -12.57
C ARG A 62 -14.57 -70.98 -12.68
N TYR A 63 -14.25 -70.40 -13.85
CA TYR A 63 -14.50 -68.97 -14.09
C TYR A 63 -16.00 -68.69 -14.16
N SER A 64 -16.73 -69.53 -14.90
CA SER A 64 -18.18 -69.40 -15.08
C SER A 64 -18.93 -69.61 -13.76
N GLU A 65 -18.51 -70.59 -12.96
CA GLU A 65 -19.01 -70.80 -11.60
C GLU A 65 -18.80 -69.57 -10.72
N LYS A 66 -17.57 -69.02 -10.70
CA LYS A 66 -17.27 -67.79 -9.95
C LYS A 66 -18.05 -66.57 -10.45
N ALA A 67 -18.28 -66.45 -11.75
CA ALA A 67 -19.10 -65.39 -12.33
C ALA A 67 -20.56 -65.51 -11.90
N PHE A 68 -21.08 -66.74 -11.86
CA PHE A 68 -22.44 -67.03 -11.41
C PHE A 68 -22.61 -66.73 -9.92
N ASP A 69 -21.64 -67.13 -9.10
CA ASP A 69 -21.60 -66.81 -7.67
C ASP A 69 -21.58 -65.29 -7.44
N LEU A 70 -20.73 -64.55 -8.16
CA LEU A 70 -20.68 -63.09 -8.09
C LEU A 70 -22.01 -62.45 -8.49
N LYS A 71 -22.63 -62.91 -9.59
CA LYS A 71 -23.94 -62.41 -10.04
C LYS A 71 -24.99 -62.59 -8.94
N ASN A 72 -25.06 -63.78 -8.34
CA ASN A 72 -26.01 -64.07 -7.28
C ASN A 72 -25.75 -63.22 -6.03
N HIS A 73 -24.47 -63.01 -5.69
CA HIS A 73 -24.08 -62.13 -4.60
C HIS A 73 -24.53 -60.68 -4.86
N ILE A 74 -24.23 -60.09 -6.03
CA ILE A 74 -24.63 -58.71 -6.38
C ILE A 74 -26.16 -58.53 -6.35
N LEU A 75 -26.93 -59.51 -6.81
CA LEU A 75 -28.39 -59.42 -6.81
C LEU A 75 -29.02 -59.52 -5.41
N LYS A 76 -28.39 -60.27 -4.50
CA LYS A 76 -28.87 -60.45 -3.12
C LYS A 76 -28.40 -59.35 -2.16
N TYR A 77 -27.21 -58.81 -2.41
CA TYR A 77 -26.54 -57.82 -1.55
C TYR A 77 -27.42 -56.62 -1.12
N PRO A 78 -28.22 -55.98 -2.01
CA PRO A 78 -29.07 -54.84 -1.62
C PRO A 78 -30.17 -55.23 -0.63
N SER A 79 -30.68 -56.46 -0.74
CA SER A 79 -31.76 -56.99 0.11
C SER A 79 -31.25 -57.43 1.48
N GLU A 80 -29.98 -57.87 1.56
CA GLU A 80 -29.35 -58.33 2.80
C GLU A 80 -28.84 -57.17 3.69
N LYS A 81 -28.46 -56.04 3.08
CA LYS A 81 -27.87 -54.89 3.79
C LYS A 81 -28.81 -53.69 4.01
N ASN A 82 -30.11 -53.80 3.70
CA ASN A 82 -31.08 -52.69 3.81
C ASN A 82 -30.57 -51.38 3.15
N ILE A 83 -29.93 -51.50 1.98
CA ILE A 83 -29.30 -50.35 1.32
C ILE A 83 -30.41 -49.42 0.80
N ILE A 84 -30.33 -48.14 1.17
CA ILE A 84 -31.24 -47.11 0.65
C ILE A 84 -30.96 -46.93 -0.85
N CYS A 85 -31.80 -47.52 -1.70
CA CYS A 85 -31.69 -47.33 -3.15
C CYS A 85 -32.18 -45.93 -3.52
N LEU A 86 -31.33 -45.16 -4.21
CA LEU A 86 -31.71 -43.88 -4.82
C LEU A 86 -32.86 -44.09 -5.81
N LYS A 87 -33.83 -43.18 -5.82
CA LYS A 87 -34.90 -43.19 -6.83
C LYS A 87 -34.35 -42.73 -8.17
N PHE A 88 -35.03 -43.10 -9.26
CA PHE A 88 -34.68 -42.61 -10.60
C PHE A 88 -34.69 -41.07 -10.70
N SER A 89 -35.53 -40.38 -9.93
CA SER A 89 -35.53 -38.92 -9.81
C SER A 89 -34.20 -38.39 -9.29
N ASP A 90 -33.59 -39.08 -8.33
CA ASP A 90 -32.36 -38.64 -7.66
C ASP A 90 -31.16 -38.80 -8.60
N LEU A 91 -31.18 -39.81 -9.47
CA LEU A 91 -30.18 -39.98 -10.54
C LEU A 91 -30.14 -38.79 -11.49
N ARG A 92 -31.31 -38.23 -11.86
CA ARG A 92 -31.39 -37.04 -12.72
C ARG A 92 -30.71 -35.84 -12.06
N HIS A 93 -30.92 -35.64 -10.77
CA HIS A 93 -30.28 -34.55 -10.02
C HIS A 93 -28.77 -34.76 -9.88
N ARG A 94 -28.32 -35.99 -9.60
CA ARG A 94 -26.88 -36.32 -9.55
C ARG A 94 -26.19 -36.09 -10.90
N MET A 95 -26.83 -36.47 -12.01
CA MET A 95 -26.31 -36.21 -13.34
C MET A 95 -26.19 -34.72 -13.64
N SER A 96 -27.17 -33.91 -13.21
CA SER A 96 -27.11 -32.45 -13.31
C SER A 96 -25.96 -31.87 -12.47
N ASN A 97 -25.75 -32.36 -11.25
CA ASN A 97 -24.66 -31.89 -10.39
C ASN A 97 -23.28 -32.22 -10.97
N ILE A 98 -23.10 -33.44 -11.50
CA ILE A 98 -21.86 -33.85 -12.17
C ILE A 98 -21.61 -32.96 -13.39
N TRP A 99 -22.64 -32.71 -14.20
CA TRP A 99 -22.54 -31.85 -15.38
C TRP A 99 -22.12 -30.41 -15.02
N GLN A 100 -22.71 -29.82 -13.97
CA GLN A 100 -22.33 -28.50 -13.49
C GLN A 100 -20.90 -28.47 -12.91
N ALA A 101 -20.50 -29.50 -12.16
CA ALA A 101 -19.14 -29.62 -11.64
C ALA A 101 -18.11 -29.66 -12.78
N ILE A 102 -18.36 -30.45 -13.82
CA ILE A 102 -17.51 -30.52 -15.02
C ILE A 102 -17.39 -29.15 -15.72
N LEU A 103 -18.52 -28.45 -15.91
CA LEU A 103 -18.53 -27.12 -16.55
C LEU A 103 -17.78 -26.06 -15.74
N SER A 104 -17.75 -26.20 -14.42
CA SER A 104 -17.06 -25.29 -13.51
C SER A 104 -15.56 -25.59 -13.33
N GLU A 105 -15.02 -26.58 -14.06
CA GLU A 105 -13.65 -27.12 -13.89
C GLU A 105 -13.35 -27.63 -12.45
N ASN A 106 -14.39 -27.78 -11.63
CA ASN A 106 -14.30 -28.24 -10.24
C ASN A 106 -14.64 -29.74 -10.15
N PHE A 107 -14.06 -30.56 -11.03
CA PHE A 107 -14.30 -32.00 -11.09
C PHE A 107 -13.00 -32.76 -11.37
N VAL A 108 -12.63 -33.66 -10.45
CA VAL A 108 -11.44 -34.50 -10.61
C VAL A 108 -11.84 -35.81 -11.31
N PHE A 109 -11.41 -35.97 -12.56
CA PHE A 109 -11.77 -37.11 -13.43
C PHE A 109 -11.21 -38.47 -12.97
N SER A 110 -10.20 -38.48 -12.11
CA SER A 110 -9.58 -39.71 -11.60
C SER A 110 -9.34 -39.57 -10.10
N PHE A 111 -10.01 -40.41 -9.32
CA PHE A 111 -9.82 -40.49 -7.87
C PHE A 111 -8.34 -40.66 -7.51
N ARG A 112 -7.61 -41.47 -8.30
CA ARG A 112 -6.17 -41.73 -8.15
C ARG A 112 -5.30 -40.47 -8.32
N ASN A 113 -5.78 -39.45 -9.03
CA ASN A 113 -5.03 -38.22 -9.29
C ASN A 113 -5.07 -37.24 -8.11
N HIS A 114 -5.90 -37.44 -7.07
CA HIS A 114 -5.92 -36.53 -5.91
C HIS A 114 -4.58 -36.49 -5.16
N LEU A 115 -3.89 -37.62 -5.07
CA LEU A 115 -2.54 -37.64 -4.50
C LEU A 115 -1.54 -36.86 -5.36
N GLU A 116 -1.62 -36.99 -6.68
CA GLU A 116 -0.79 -36.22 -7.62
C GLU A 116 -1.09 -34.72 -7.53
N ILE A 117 -2.36 -34.33 -7.47
CA ILE A 117 -2.81 -32.94 -7.30
C ILE A 117 -2.32 -32.37 -5.97
N LYS A 118 -2.46 -33.10 -4.86
CA LYS A 118 -1.97 -32.69 -3.54
C LYS A 118 -0.45 -32.51 -3.55
N CYS A 119 0.28 -33.48 -4.10
CA CYS A 119 1.74 -33.41 -4.21
C CYS A 119 2.20 -32.23 -5.07
N PHE A 120 1.53 -32.00 -6.21
CA PHE A 120 1.80 -30.88 -7.11
C PHE A 120 1.51 -29.53 -6.44
N ALA A 121 0.38 -29.39 -5.75
CA ALA A 121 0.01 -28.16 -5.04
C ALA A 121 1.03 -27.79 -3.94
N ARG A 122 1.58 -28.79 -3.23
CA ARG A 122 2.67 -28.56 -2.27
C ARG A 122 3.94 -28.09 -2.95
N LEU A 123 4.36 -28.75 -4.03
CA LEU A 123 5.53 -28.34 -4.80
C LEU A 123 5.39 -26.89 -5.29
N GLU A 124 4.24 -26.52 -5.84
CA GLU A 124 4.06 -25.16 -6.34
C GLU A 124 3.99 -24.11 -5.22
N LYS A 125 3.42 -24.45 -4.04
CA LYS A 125 3.47 -23.57 -2.86
C LYS A 125 4.91 -23.26 -2.48
N GLU A 126 5.78 -24.27 -2.52
CA GLU A 126 7.19 -24.09 -2.15
C GLU A 126 7.99 -23.33 -3.20
N ILE A 127 7.72 -23.58 -4.49
CA ILE A 127 8.27 -22.76 -5.57
C ILE A 127 7.83 -21.30 -5.40
N LEU A 128 6.55 -21.04 -5.10
CA LEU A 128 6.04 -19.69 -4.90
C LEU A 128 6.72 -19.00 -3.71
N SER A 129 6.86 -19.69 -2.58
CA SER A 129 7.58 -19.18 -1.40
C SER A 129 9.01 -18.77 -1.76
N ILE A 130 9.73 -19.66 -2.46
CA ILE A 130 11.08 -19.40 -2.95
C ILE A 130 11.12 -18.19 -3.88
N CYS A 131 10.23 -18.11 -4.87
CA CYS A 131 10.17 -17.00 -5.83
C CYS A 131 9.94 -15.65 -5.14
N LEU A 132 9.05 -15.61 -4.13
CA LEU A 132 8.78 -14.40 -3.35
C LEU A 132 9.99 -13.99 -2.50
N GLU A 133 10.63 -14.94 -1.81
CA GLU A 133 11.82 -14.67 -1.01
C GLU A 133 12.99 -14.13 -1.86
N VAL A 134 13.24 -14.71 -3.04
CA VAL A 134 14.26 -14.21 -3.99
C VAL A 134 13.96 -12.76 -4.35
N ARG A 135 12.72 -12.47 -4.75
CA ARG A 135 12.30 -11.14 -5.20
C ARG A 135 12.44 -10.10 -4.10
N ASN A 136 12.04 -10.44 -2.87
CA ASN A 136 12.18 -9.53 -1.74
C ASN A 136 13.66 -9.20 -1.47
N LYS A 137 14.53 -10.22 -1.38
CA LYS A 137 15.98 -10.02 -1.18
C LYS A 137 16.62 -9.17 -2.29
N VAL A 138 16.26 -9.44 -3.54
CA VAL A 138 16.74 -8.70 -4.72
C VAL A 138 16.25 -7.25 -4.67
N ASN A 139 14.99 -7.00 -4.29
CA ASN A 139 14.44 -5.66 -4.18
C ASN A 139 15.05 -4.85 -3.03
N ASP A 140 15.27 -5.46 -1.86
CA ASP A 140 15.96 -4.81 -0.74
C ASP A 140 17.37 -4.36 -1.13
N LYS A 141 18.10 -5.24 -1.81
CA LYS A 141 19.46 -4.96 -2.30
C LYS A 141 19.44 -3.86 -3.38
N LYS A 142 18.49 -3.93 -4.32
CA LYS A 142 18.26 -2.90 -5.35
C LYS A 142 18.00 -1.53 -4.73
N HIS A 143 17.21 -1.46 -3.67
CA HIS A 143 16.96 -0.22 -2.93
C HIS A 143 18.25 0.33 -2.30
N CYS A 144 19.03 -0.52 -1.62
CA CYS A 144 20.30 -0.11 -1.02
C CYS A 144 21.28 0.47 -2.06
N TYR A 145 21.38 -0.15 -3.24
CA TYR A 145 22.21 0.38 -4.32
C TYR A 145 21.63 1.65 -4.94
N SER A 146 20.31 1.74 -5.13
CA SER A 146 19.68 2.96 -5.66
C SER A 146 19.97 4.19 -4.80
N ASN A 147 19.93 4.03 -3.47
CA ASN A 147 20.29 5.10 -2.53
C ASN A 147 21.78 5.45 -2.59
N LYS A 148 22.66 4.47 -2.79
CA LYS A 148 24.10 4.72 -2.96
C LYS A 148 24.40 5.39 -4.31
N ILE A 149 23.71 5.02 -5.39
CA ILE A 149 23.85 5.61 -6.73
C ILE A 149 23.40 7.07 -6.71
N ASN A 150 22.25 7.37 -6.08
CA ASN A 150 21.76 8.74 -5.92
C ASN A 150 22.75 9.65 -5.18
N ASN A 151 23.59 9.08 -4.31
CA ASN A 151 24.62 9.78 -3.53
C ASN A 151 26.03 9.66 -4.13
N CYS A 152 26.20 9.03 -5.29
CA CYS A 152 27.51 8.73 -5.88
C CYS A 152 28.08 9.92 -6.64
N ASP A 153 29.36 10.26 -6.40
CA ASP A 153 30.07 11.34 -7.10
C ASP A 153 30.12 11.13 -8.63
N GLU A 154 29.94 12.21 -9.40
CA GLU A 154 29.94 12.19 -10.87
C GLU A 154 31.16 11.46 -11.47
N PHE A 155 32.36 11.72 -10.95
CA PHE A 155 33.61 11.17 -11.45
C PHE A 155 33.72 9.64 -11.31
N LYS A 156 32.89 9.02 -10.48
CA LYS A 156 32.87 7.57 -10.24
C LYS A 156 31.66 6.90 -10.86
N LEU A 157 30.73 7.64 -11.49
CA LEU A 157 29.45 7.11 -11.91
C LEU A 157 29.58 5.91 -12.87
N GLN A 158 30.48 6.01 -13.84
CA GLN A 158 30.67 4.97 -14.87
C GLN A 158 31.37 3.72 -14.35
N SER A 159 32.37 3.87 -13.46
CA SER A 159 33.01 2.72 -12.80
C SER A 159 32.08 2.08 -11.76
N TYR A 160 31.22 2.89 -11.13
CA TYR A 160 30.20 2.42 -10.19
C TYR A 160 29.06 1.67 -10.90
N GLU A 161 28.64 2.09 -12.10
CA GLU A 161 27.66 1.38 -12.93
C GLU A 161 28.10 -0.05 -13.23
N LEU A 162 29.35 -0.23 -13.67
CA LEU A 162 29.91 -1.55 -13.93
C LEU A 162 30.04 -2.39 -12.65
N ALA A 163 30.44 -1.77 -11.54
CA ALA A 163 30.59 -2.45 -10.25
C ALA A 163 29.24 -2.91 -9.68
N VAL A 164 28.22 -2.04 -9.67
CA VAL A 164 26.89 -2.35 -9.13
C VAL A 164 26.21 -3.44 -9.95
N ASN A 165 26.26 -3.36 -11.29
CA ASN A 165 25.68 -4.42 -12.13
C ASN A 165 26.37 -5.76 -11.88
N ARG A 166 27.69 -5.78 -11.72
CA ARG A 166 28.45 -7.01 -11.40
C ARG A 166 28.11 -7.56 -10.03
N GLU A 167 28.07 -6.71 -9.00
CA GLU A 167 27.73 -7.11 -7.63
C GLU A 167 26.29 -7.61 -7.53
N MET A 168 25.35 -6.95 -8.21
CA MET A 168 23.95 -7.37 -8.25
C MET A 168 23.78 -8.71 -8.95
N ARG A 169 24.42 -8.89 -10.11
CA ARG A 169 24.39 -10.15 -10.83
C ARG A 169 24.96 -11.29 -9.99
N GLY A 170 26.09 -11.06 -9.32
CA GLY A 170 26.67 -12.02 -8.38
C GLY A 170 25.74 -12.34 -7.21
N PHE A 171 25.03 -11.35 -6.67
CA PHE A 171 24.05 -11.56 -5.60
C PHE A 171 22.81 -12.36 -6.06
N ILE A 172 22.32 -12.11 -7.28
CA ILE A 172 21.22 -12.89 -7.87
C ILE A 172 21.66 -14.33 -8.13
N GLU A 173 22.88 -14.54 -8.62
CA GLU A 173 23.49 -15.86 -8.80
C GLU A 173 23.66 -16.61 -7.46
N GLU A 174 24.07 -15.90 -6.40
CA GLU A 174 24.15 -16.46 -5.03
C GLU A 174 22.78 -16.87 -4.51
N CYS A 175 21.77 -15.99 -4.66
CA CYS A 175 20.39 -16.30 -4.29
C CYS A 175 19.92 -17.55 -5.04
N HIS A 176 20.07 -17.57 -6.37
CA HIS A 176 19.69 -18.72 -7.20
C HIS A 176 20.33 -20.03 -6.72
N SER A 177 21.61 -20.01 -6.33
CA SER A 177 22.30 -21.18 -5.79
C SER A 177 21.71 -21.66 -4.44
N ILE A 178 21.43 -20.72 -3.52
CA ILE A 178 20.81 -21.04 -2.21
C ILE A 178 19.42 -21.65 -2.41
N PHE A 179 18.58 -21.01 -3.23
CA PHE A 179 17.21 -21.41 -3.46
C PHE A 179 17.10 -22.70 -4.29
N SER A 180 18.04 -22.92 -5.22
CA SER A 180 18.15 -24.20 -5.92
C SER A 180 18.48 -25.36 -4.96
N LYS A 181 19.37 -25.14 -3.99
CA LYS A 181 19.66 -26.14 -2.93
C LYS A 181 18.46 -26.39 -2.02
N GLN A 182 17.71 -25.35 -1.66
CA GLN A 182 16.48 -25.50 -0.87
C GLN A 182 15.44 -26.32 -1.63
N LEU A 183 15.27 -26.08 -2.93
CA LEU A 183 14.39 -26.89 -3.78
C LEU A 183 14.86 -28.34 -3.84
N GLU A 184 16.17 -28.60 -4.01
CA GLU A 184 16.72 -29.97 -3.98
C GLU A 184 16.47 -30.68 -2.65
N THR A 185 16.66 -29.97 -1.53
CA THR A 185 16.38 -30.48 -0.19
C THR A 185 14.90 -30.84 -0.02
N PHE A 186 13.98 -30.07 -0.61
CA PHE A 186 12.55 -30.39 -0.62
C PHE A 186 12.27 -31.71 -1.35
N PHE A 187 12.86 -31.93 -2.54
CA PHE A 187 12.71 -33.19 -3.28
C PHE A 187 13.32 -34.40 -2.56
N GLU A 188 14.36 -34.21 -1.75
CA GLU A 188 15.01 -35.29 -1.00
C GLU A 188 14.23 -35.72 0.24
N ASN A 189 13.57 -34.77 0.92
CA ASN A 189 12.90 -35.00 2.19
C ASN A 189 11.39 -35.29 2.06
N ASP A 190 10.78 -35.15 0.87
CA ASP A 190 9.35 -35.39 0.68
C ASP A 190 9.00 -36.89 0.73
N ARG A 191 7.92 -37.22 1.46
CA ARG A 191 7.43 -38.60 1.67
C ARG A 191 6.97 -39.27 0.38
N GLU A 192 6.54 -38.48 -0.61
CA GLU A 192 6.03 -38.90 -1.92
C GLU A 192 7.01 -38.55 -3.05
N LYS A 193 8.32 -38.55 -2.77
CA LYS A 193 9.42 -38.26 -3.73
C LYS A 193 9.23 -38.86 -5.12
N VAL A 194 8.76 -40.11 -5.22
CA VAL A 194 8.54 -40.80 -6.50
C VAL A 194 7.51 -40.09 -7.39
N ILE A 195 6.48 -39.49 -6.80
CA ILE A 195 5.41 -38.78 -7.52
C ILE A 195 5.87 -37.38 -7.93
N ILE A 196 6.64 -36.69 -7.07
CA ILE A 196 7.05 -35.30 -7.33
C ILE A 196 8.23 -35.22 -8.32
N GLU A 197 9.08 -36.25 -8.39
CA GLU A 197 10.28 -36.28 -9.25
C GLU A 197 9.97 -35.94 -10.72
N GLN A 198 8.78 -36.28 -11.23
CA GLN A 198 8.36 -35.97 -12.60
C GLN A 198 8.29 -34.46 -12.90
N TRP A 199 8.05 -33.62 -11.89
CA TRP A 199 7.96 -32.15 -12.03
C TRP A 199 9.26 -31.42 -11.70
N LYS A 200 10.31 -32.15 -11.30
CA LYS A 200 11.60 -31.57 -10.88
C LYS A 200 12.27 -30.72 -11.96
N PHE A 201 12.26 -31.20 -13.20
CA PHE A 201 12.82 -30.45 -14.33
C PHE A 201 12.06 -29.13 -14.55
N GLY A 202 10.72 -29.18 -14.54
CA GLY A 202 9.89 -27.99 -14.69
C GLY A 202 10.07 -26.99 -13.54
N ALA A 203 10.21 -27.48 -12.30
CA ALA A 203 10.49 -26.64 -11.14
C ALA A 203 11.83 -25.91 -11.24
N LYS A 204 12.90 -26.62 -11.64
CA LYS A 204 14.23 -26.02 -11.86
C LYS A 204 14.18 -24.98 -12.98
N SER A 205 13.54 -25.31 -14.10
CA SER A 205 13.39 -24.38 -15.23
C SER A 205 12.62 -23.11 -14.85
N LYS A 206 11.60 -23.18 -13.98
CA LYS A 206 10.91 -21.99 -13.44
C LYS A 206 11.85 -21.09 -12.63
N ILE A 207 12.70 -21.67 -11.77
CA ILE A 207 13.67 -20.90 -10.97
C ILE A 207 14.77 -20.29 -11.87
N ASP A 208 15.24 -21.03 -12.88
CA ASP A 208 16.21 -20.53 -13.85
C ASP A 208 15.64 -19.35 -14.65
N SER A 209 14.39 -19.47 -15.12
CA SER A 209 13.69 -18.39 -15.81
C SER A 209 13.51 -17.16 -14.92
N LEU A 210 13.20 -17.33 -13.63
CA LEU A 210 13.09 -16.22 -12.68
C LEU A 210 14.44 -15.50 -12.51
N LYS A 211 15.54 -16.24 -12.42
CA LYS A 211 16.88 -15.66 -12.32
C LYS A 211 17.18 -14.77 -13.54
N ASP A 212 16.94 -15.28 -14.75
CA ASP A 212 17.19 -14.52 -15.97
C ASP A 212 16.26 -13.29 -16.09
N GLU A 213 15.00 -13.41 -15.67
CA GLU A 213 14.05 -12.29 -15.58
C GLU A 213 14.56 -11.19 -14.63
N LEU A 214 15.01 -11.58 -13.42
CA LEU A 214 15.51 -10.64 -12.41
C LEU A 214 16.81 -9.96 -12.82
N ILE A 215 17.71 -10.65 -13.51
CA ILE A 215 18.94 -10.04 -14.05
C ILE A 215 18.56 -8.94 -15.05
N ASN A 216 17.74 -9.27 -16.05
CA ASN A 216 17.33 -8.30 -17.08
C ASN A 216 16.58 -7.10 -16.47
N GLU A 217 15.71 -7.36 -15.50
CA GLU A 217 14.97 -6.30 -14.82
C GLU A 217 15.87 -5.40 -13.97
N THR A 218 16.81 -5.97 -13.22
CA THR A 218 17.72 -5.17 -12.37
C THR A 218 18.70 -4.36 -13.21
N GLU A 219 19.25 -4.92 -14.28
CA GLU A 219 20.11 -4.20 -15.23
C GLU A 219 19.35 -3.04 -15.91
N SER A 220 18.13 -3.28 -16.38
CA SER A 220 17.30 -2.21 -16.96
C SER A 220 16.96 -1.12 -15.96
N ASN A 221 16.64 -1.50 -14.72
CA ASN A 221 16.32 -0.54 -13.66
C ASN A 221 17.53 0.31 -13.28
N PHE A 222 18.69 -0.31 -13.07
CA PHE A 222 19.90 0.44 -12.76
C PHE A 222 20.32 1.32 -13.92
N TYR A 223 20.22 0.85 -15.17
CA TYR A 223 20.45 1.70 -16.34
C TYR A 223 19.60 2.97 -16.28
N ASN A 224 18.29 2.86 -16.01
CA ASN A 224 17.41 4.01 -15.87
C ASN A 224 17.84 4.93 -14.71
N VAL A 225 18.16 4.38 -13.54
CA VAL A 225 18.64 5.16 -12.38
C VAL A 225 19.96 5.89 -12.70
N PHE A 226 20.89 5.23 -13.39
CA PHE A 226 22.15 5.84 -13.83
C PHE A 226 21.93 6.93 -14.88
N GLN A 227 21.01 6.73 -15.84
CA GLN A 227 20.64 7.79 -16.78
C GLN A 227 20.02 9.00 -16.07
N LEU A 228 19.15 8.77 -15.08
CA LEU A 228 18.58 9.85 -14.26
C LEU A 228 19.66 10.58 -13.45
N CYS A 229 20.60 9.87 -12.84
CA CYS A 229 21.73 10.47 -12.14
C CYS A 229 22.62 11.28 -13.08
N LYS A 230 22.92 10.75 -14.28
CA LYS A 230 23.67 11.48 -15.31
C LYS A 230 22.94 12.74 -15.76
N ALA A 231 21.64 12.64 -16.00
CA ALA A 231 20.80 13.79 -16.32
C ALA A 231 20.81 14.85 -15.20
N LYS A 232 20.73 14.43 -13.93
CA LYS A 232 20.86 15.33 -12.77
C LYS A 232 22.23 16.03 -12.72
N TYR A 233 23.32 15.33 -13.03
CA TYR A 233 24.66 15.93 -13.07
C TYR A 233 24.83 16.90 -14.24
N ASP A 234 24.40 16.50 -15.44
CA ASP A 234 24.37 17.39 -16.60
C ASP A 234 23.50 18.62 -16.35
N GLN A 235 22.38 18.45 -15.64
CA GLN A 235 21.53 19.53 -15.20
C GLN A 235 22.21 20.43 -14.16
N LYS A 236 22.91 19.89 -13.16
CA LYS A 236 23.71 20.72 -12.22
C LYS A 236 24.75 21.55 -12.96
N LYS A 237 25.39 20.98 -13.99
CA LYS A 237 26.32 21.72 -14.86
C LYS A 237 25.62 22.80 -15.68
N GLN A 238 24.48 22.49 -16.29
CA GLN A 238 23.66 23.48 -17.01
C GLN A 238 23.19 24.60 -16.08
N ILE A 239 22.72 24.28 -14.88
CA ILE A 239 22.34 25.27 -13.86
C ILE A 239 23.54 26.16 -13.48
N ALA A 240 24.73 25.59 -13.31
CA ALA A 240 25.95 26.36 -13.05
C ALA A 240 26.32 27.29 -14.23
N GLN A 241 26.09 26.85 -15.47
CA GLN A 241 26.25 27.69 -16.66
C GLN A 241 25.23 28.82 -16.68
N TYR A 242 23.95 28.50 -16.44
CA TYR A 242 22.88 29.48 -16.35
C TYR A 242 23.11 30.50 -15.23
N GLY A 243 23.74 30.15 -14.10
CA GLY A 243 24.13 31.14 -13.09
C GLY A 243 25.01 32.26 -13.65
N ASN A 244 25.99 31.91 -14.50
CA ASN A 244 26.83 32.91 -15.18
C ASN A 244 26.05 33.70 -16.24
N GLU A 245 25.16 33.07 -16.99
CA GLU A 245 24.31 33.73 -17.98
C GLU A 245 23.29 34.68 -17.33
N ILE A 246 22.73 34.31 -16.17
CA ILE A 246 21.83 35.16 -15.38
C ILE A 246 22.55 36.44 -14.95
N LYS A 247 23.83 36.39 -14.56
CA LYS A 247 24.60 37.62 -14.28
C LYS A 247 24.72 38.53 -15.49
N GLN A 248 25.01 37.95 -16.66
CA GLN A 248 25.12 38.71 -17.89
C GLN A 248 23.78 39.32 -18.28
N PHE A 249 22.70 38.54 -18.21
CA PHE A 249 21.32 38.97 -18.44
C PHE A 249 20.92 40.12 -17.50
N VAL A 250 21.10 39.95 -16.19
CA VAL A 250 20.79 40.98 -15.18
C VAL A 250 21.62 42.23 -15.40
N GLY A 251 22.92 42.10 -15.69
CA GLY A 251 23.81 43.21 -15.98
C GLY A 251 23.44 43.96 -17.26
N GLN A 252 23.09 43.25 -18.34
CA GLN A 252 22.64 43.85 -19.59
C GLN A 252 21.34 44.62 -19.40
N ILE A 253 20.35 44.01 -18.75
CA ILE A 253 19.04 44.63 -18.54
C ILE A 253 19.17 45.88 -17.66
N ALA A 254 19.95 45.82 -16.58
CA ALA A 254 20.19 46.97 -15.71
C ALA A 254 20.93 48.12 -16.41
N SER A 255 21.79 47.82 -17.39
CA SER A 255 22.60 48.83 -18.10
C SER A 255 21.94 49.44 -19.34
N THR A 256 21.09 48.69 -20.05
CA THR A 256 20.56 49.12 -21.37
C THR A 256 19.18 49.75 -21.35
N ASN A 257 18.30 49.39 -20.41
CA ASN A 257 16.86 49.72 -20.53
C ASN A 257 16.28 50.64 -19.43
N PHE A 258 17.06 51.02 -18.41
CA PHE A 258 16.49 51.59 -17.18
C PHE A 258 17.21 52.80 -16.58
N ARG A 259 18.19 53.41 -17.26
CA ARG A 259 18.93 54.55 -16.68
C ARG A 259 18.12 55.85 -16.51
N ASP A 260 17.04 56.02 -17.28
CA ASP A 260 16.40 57.33 -17.44
C ASP A 260 14.91 57.41 -17.02
N SER A 261 14.38 56.41 -16.28
CA SER A 261 13.00 56.47 -15.79
C SER A 261 12.89 56.04 -14.33
N GLU A 262 12.40 56.92 -13.45
CA GLU A 262 11.96 56.54 -12.10
C GLU A 262 10.71 55.67 -12.21
N MET A 263 10.81 54.43 -11.75
CA MET A 263 9.72 53.45 -11.78
C MET A 263 9.37 52.99 -10.37
N ASP A 264 8.08 52.74 -10.14
CA ASP A 264 7.63 52.09 -8.91
C ASP A 264 8.01 50.59 -8.89
N ASP A 265 8.10 50.00 -7.70
CA ASP A 265 8.51 48.60 -7.52
C ASP A 265 7.65 47.61 -8.31
N LYS A 266 6.36 47.92 -8.51
CA LYS A 266 5.43 47.07 -9.24
C LYS A 266 5.71 47.08 -10.75
N SER A 267 5.96 48.25 -11.33
CA SER A 267 6.30 48.34 -12.77
C SER A 267 7.69 47.80 -13.06
N LEU A 268 8.64 47.97 -12.13
CA LEU A 268 9.98 47.38 -12.23
C LEU A 268 9.91 45.85 -12.25
N ARG A 269 9.07 45.25 -11.40
CA ARG A 269 8.85 43.80 -11.37
C ARG A 269 8.25 43.27 -12.67
N ARG A 270 7.21 43.94 -13.18
CA ARG A 270 6.54 43.53 -14.43
C ARG A 270 7.52 43.51 -15.61
N LYS A 271 8.34 44.55 -15.75
CA LYS A 271 9.32 44.61 -16.85
C LYS A 271 10.43 43.56 -16.72
N PHE A 272 10.86 43.25 -15.50
CA PHE A 272 11.77 42.12 -15.28
C PHE A 272 11.10 40.80 -15.66
N GLU A 273 9.84 40.59 -15.27
CA GLU A 273 9.09 39.39 -15.63
C GLU A 273 8.99 39.23 -17.16
N GLU A 274 8.65 40.28 -17.89
CA GLU A 274 8.61 40.28 -19.37
C GLU A 274 9.95 39.85 -19.98
N LYS A 275 11.05 40.45 -19.52
CA LYS A 275 12.40 40.11 -20.03
C LYS A 275 12.88 38.74 -19.60
N TRP A 276 12.47 38.28 -18.42
CA TRP A 276 12.78 36.94 -17.93
C TRP A 276 12.07 35.87 -18.77
N GLU A 277 10.80 36.08 -19.12
CA GLU A 277 10.05 35.18 -20.01
C GLU A 277 10.71 35.12 -21.40
N GLU A 278 11.08 36.26 -21.98
CA GLU A 278 11.81 36.30 -23.27
C GLU A 278 13.13 35.52 -23.22
N TRP A 279 13.90 35.66 -22.14
CA TRP A 279 15.17 34.96 -21.97
C TRP A 279 14.98 33.45 -21.74
N ILE A 280 14.04 33.07 -20.88
CA ILE A 280 13.82 31.65 -20.54
C ILE A 280 13.24 30.85 -21.71
N ASP A 281 12.45 31.47 -22.58
CA ASP A 281 11.91 30.84 -23.78
C ASP A 281 12.96 30.70 -24.89
N GLY A 282 14.04 31.49 -24.83
CA GLY A 282 15.22 31.32 -25.69
C GLY A 282 16.13 30.16 -25.28
N LEU A 283 15.93 29.56 -24.09
CA LEU A 283 16.77 28.46 -23.59
C LEU A 283 16.25 27.09 -24.06
N SER A 284 17.15 26.27 -24.60
CA SER A 284 16.83 24.89 -24.95
C SER A 284 17.04 23.96 -23.75
N PHE A 285 15.95 23.41 -23.21
CA PHE A 285 16.01 22.40 -22.14
C PHE A 285 15.96 20.98 -22.71
N ARG A 286 16.89 20.11 -22.31
CA ARG A 286 16.76 18.67 -22.63
C ARG A 286 15.64 18.09 -21.77
N LYS A 287 14.68 17.43 -22.43
CA LYS A 287 13.62 16.69 -21.74
C LYS A 287 14.23 15.42 -21.15
N ILE A 288 13.93 15.14 -19.88
CA ILE A 288 14.30 13.86 -19.25
C ILE A 288 13.42 12.79 -19.92
N GLU A 289 14.04 11.85 -20.63
CA GLU A 289 13.34 10.67 -21.13
C GLU A 289 13.11 9.72 -19.96
N ASP A 290 11.89 9.72 -19.43
CA ASP A 290 11.47 8.71 -18.46
C ASP A 290 10.84 7.52 -19.19
N LYS A 291 11.42 6.33 -18.96
CA LYS A 291 10.92 5.05 -19.49
C LYS A 291 10.27 4.18 -18.41
N THR A 292 10.06 4.73 -17.22
CA THR A 292 9.52 4.00 -16.08
C THR A 292 8.03 3.71 -16.27
N ASN A 293 7.62 2.45 -16.13
CA ASN A 293 6.21 2.07 -16.21
C ASN A 293 5.79 1.35 -14.91
N ILE A 294 5.31 2.15 -13.95
CA ILE A 294 4.85 1.70 -12.63
C ILE A 294 3.68 0.71 -12.75
N LEU A 295 2.81 0.89 -13.76
CA LEU A 295 1.67 -0.01 -14.00
C LEU A 295 2.16 -1.40 -14.43
N ARG A 296 3.16 -1.46 -15.31
CA ARG A 296 3.79 -2.71 -15.76
C ARG A 296 4.42 -3.45 -14.58
N ASP A 297 5.09 -2.75 -13.69
CA ASP A 297 5.72 -3.36 -12.51
C ASP A 297 4.67 -3.87 -11.51
N ALA A 298 3.59 -3.11 -11.29
CA ALA A 298 2.46 -3.55 -10.48
C ALA A 298 1.79 -4.81 -11.06
N TRP A 299 1.61 -4.86 -12.38
CA TRP A 299 1.04 -6.00 -13.08
C TRP A 299 1.92 -7.24 -12.98
N LYS A 300 3.25 -7.10 -13.10
CA LYS A 300 4.19 -8.22 -12.90
C LYS A 300 4.07 -8.82 -11.51
N ILE A 301 4.02 -7.97 -10.47
CA ILE A 301 3.84 -8.42 -9.08
C ILE A 301 2.53 -9.20 -8.98
N PHE A 302 1.42 -8.61 -9.44
CA PHE A 302 0.10 -9.25 -9.45
C PHE A 302 0.09 -10.63 -10.12
N MET A 303 0.63 -10.73 -11.34
CA MET A 303 0.67 -11.97 -12.11
C MET A 303 1.55 -13.04 -11.47
N THR A 304 2.62 -12.64 -10.77
CA THR A 304 3.50 -13.60 -10.12
C THR A 304 2.90 -14.11 -8.82
N THR A 305 2.27 -13.24 -8.02
CA THR A 305 1.58 -13.63 -6.78
C THR A 305 0.53 -14.71 -7.03
N TYR A 306 -0.14 -14.66 -8.19
CA TYR A 306 -1.22 -15.58 -8.56
C TYR A 306 -0.93 -16.40 -9.82
N ALA A 307 0.33 -16.82 -10.00
CA ALA A 307 0.77 -17.54 -11.20
C ALA A 307 -0.02 -18.83 -11.50
N GLN A 308 -0.64 -19.46 -10.48
CA GLN A 308 -1.48 -20.66 -10.61
C GLN A 308 -2.91 -20.37 -11.09
N HIS A 309 -3.31 -19.10 -11.09
CA HIS A 309 -4.68 -18.65 -11.32
C HIS A 309 -4.74 -17.65 -12.47
N GLN A 310 -3.90 -17.83 -13.49
CA GLN A 310 -3.84 -16.95 -14.67
C GLN A 310 -5.21 -16.76 -15.32
N VAL A 311 -6.05 -17.80 -15.38
CA VAL A 311 -7.43 -17.70 -15.90
C VAL A 311 -8.28 -16.73 -15.09
N ILE A 312 -8.06 -16.64 -13.78
CA ILE A 312 -8.72 -15.67 -12.90
C ILE A 312 -8.07 -14.29 -13.08
N CYS A 313 -6.75 -14.20 -13.06
CA CYS A 313 -6.00 -12.94 -13.22
C CYS A 313 -6.29 -12.24 -14.55
N ASN A 314 -6.41 -12.98 -15.64
CA ASN A 314 -6.74 -12.46 -16.97
C ASN A 314 -8.16 -11.87 -17.04
N LYS A 315 -9.04 -12.17 -16.07
CA LYS A 315 -10.36 -11.51 -15.96
C LYS A 315 -10.26 -10.12 -15.31
N PHE A 316 -9.13 -9.78 -14.71
CA PHE A 316 -8.89 -8.52 -14.00
C PHE A 316 -7.84 -7.65 -14.72
N GLU A 317 -7.83 -7.63 -16.06
CA GLU A 317 -6.90 -6.83 -16.85
C GLU A 317 -6.87 -5.36 -16.37
N LEU A 318 -5.69 -4.94 -15.88
CA LEU A 318 -5.38 -3.55 -15.59
C LEU A 318 -5.07 -2.83 -16.92
N HIS A 319 -6.09 -2.50 -17.72
CA HIS A 319 -5.87 -1.80 -18.99
C HIS A 319 -5.31 -0.38 -18.81
N ASP A 320 -4.41 -0.03 -19.73
CA ASP A 320 -3.52 1.15 -19.77
C ASP A 320 -4.23 2.51 -19.93
N GLU A 321 -5.52 2.59 -20.29
CA GLU A 321 -6.13 3.90 -20.64
C GLU A 321 -7.56 4.13 -20.11
N ASN A 322 -8.15 3.15 -19.41
CA ASN A 322 -9.56 3.22 -18.98
C ASN A 322 -9.78 2.87 -17.50
N VAL A 323 -8.79 3.09 -16.64
CA VAL A 323 -9.10 3.34 -15.23
C VAL A 323 -9.80 4.70 -15.17
N LYS A 324 -11.10 4.73 -15.47
CA LYS A 324 -11.95 5.87 -15.16
C LYS A 324 -11.67 6.21 -13.70
N PHE A 325 -11.09 7.39 -13.50
CA PHE A 325 -10.81 7.99 -12.21
C PHE A 325 -12.09 7.94 -11.37
N TYR A 326 -12.26 6.89 -10.58
CA TYR A 326 -13.22 6.92 -9.50
C TYR A 326 -12.73 8.00 -8.54
N ASN A 327 -13.63 8.90 -8.13
CA ASN A 327 -13.33 9.98 -7.20
C ASN A 327 -12.39 9.50 -6.09
N VAL A 328 -11.23 10.14 -5.99
CA VAL A 328 -10.09 9.80 -5.13
C VAL A 328 -10.44 9.84 -3.63
N ASP A 329 -11.65 10.32 -3.30
CA ASP A 329 -12.09 10.57 -1.93
C ASP A 329 -12.86 9.40 -1.28
N THR A 330 -13.25 8.37 -2.04
CA THR A 330 -13.97 7.21 -1.47
C THR A 330 -13.60 5.88 -2.13
N ILE A 331 -12.97 5.01 -1.36
CA ILE A 331 -12.78 3.60 -1.70
C ILE A 331 -14.13 2.88 -1.58
N THR A 332 -14.69 2.41 -2.70
CA THR A 332 -15.79 1.43 -2.69
C THR A 332 -15.23 0.03 -2.48
N ILE A 333 -15.54 -0.58 -1.34
CA ILE A 333 -15.24 -1.99 -1.05
C ILE A 333 -15.85 -2.86 -2.15
N PRO A 334 -15.13 -3.83 -2.73
CA PRO A 334 -15.69 -4.72 -3.72
C PRO A 334 -16.88 -5.48 -3.13
N THR A 335 -18.02 -5.54 -3.83
CA THR A 335 -19.22 -6.26 -3.37
C THR A 335 -18.87 -7.74 -3.14
N ILE A 336 -19.00 -8.23 -1.91
CA ILE A 336 -18.64 -9.60 -1.51
C ILE A 336 -19.87 -10.49 -1.67
N GLU A 337 -19.72 -11.64 -2.32
CA GLU A 337 -20.82 -12.59 -2.53
C GLU A 337 -20.58 -13.90 -1.76
N CYS A 338 -21.64 -14.64 -1.40
CA CYS A 338 -21.54 -15.88 -0.61
C CYS A 338 -20.67 -16.98 -1.27
N LYS A 339 -20.46 -16.90 -2.59
CA LYS A 339 -19.58 -17.76 -3.39
C LYS A 339 -18.08 -17.51 -3.16
N ASP A 340 -17.72 -16.49 -2.38
CA ASP A 340 -16.34 -16.10 -2.09
C ASP A 340 -15.72 -16.92 -0.93
N PHE A 341 -16.39 -17.98 -0.43
CA PHE A 341 -16.00 -18.76 0.77
C PHE A 341 -16.13 -20.28 0.64
N THR A 342 -15.39 -21.02 1.49
CA THR A 342 -15.66 -22.43 1.85
C THR A 342 -15.64 -22.63 3.38
N THR A 343 -16.50 -23.50 3.91
CA THR A 343 -16.63 -23.76 5.37
C THR A 343 -16.18 -25.17 5.76
N ASN A 344 -15.41 -25.30 6.85
CA ASN A 344 -15.24 -26.57 7.55
C ASN A 344 -16.44 -26.82 8.49
N LEU A 345 -17.54 -27.35 7.96
CA LEU A 345 -18.66 -27.88 8.79
C LEU A 345 -18.19 -29.09 9.60
N SER A 346 -18.77 -29.32 10.78
CA SER A 346 -18.48 -30.45 11.68
C SER A 346 -19.10 -31.78 11.21
N LYS A 347 -18.44 -32.90 11.55
CA LYS A 347 -18.81 -34.32 11.30
C LYS A 347 -20.32 -34.61 11.22
N ASP A 348 -21.09 -34.23 12.23
CA ASP A 348 -22.52 -34.63 12.33
C ASP A 348 -23.44 -33.87 11.36
N ASN A 349 -23.04 -32.68 10.89
CA ASN A 349 -23.85 -31.86 9.99
C ASN A 349 -23.51 -32.10 8.51
N LYS A 350 -22.24 -32.39 8.18
CA LYS A 350 -21.81 -32.67 6.79
C LYS A 350 -22.34 -34.01 6.27
N LEU A 351 -22.21 -35.06 7.06
CA LEU A 351 -22.72 -36.39 6.68
C LEU A 351 -24.24 -36.37 6.55
N ASN A 352 -24.95 -35.75 7.50
CA ASN A 352 -26.41 -35.63 7.44
C ASN A 352 -26.90 -34.75 6.27
N TYR A 353 -26.17 -33.71 5.87
CA TYR A 353 -26.53 -32.87 4.72
C TYR A 353 -26.39 -33.62 3.38
N ILE A 354 -25.36 -34.46 3.26
CA ILE A 354 -25.08 -35.26 2.05
C ILE A 354 -25.95 -36.52 1.98
N ILE A 355 -26.31 -37.12 3.13
CA ILE A 355 -27.06 -38.38 3.24
C ILE A 355 -28.58 -38.15 3.28
N ASN A 356 -29.10 -37.10 3.93
CA ASN A 356 -30.54 -36.88 4.13
C ASN A 356 -31.23 -35.96 3.11
N SER A 357 -30.59 -35.64 1.98
CA SER A 357 -31.22 -34.82 0.95
C SER A 357 -32.27 -35.62 0.14
N SER A 358 -33.50 -35.71 0.68
CA SER A 358 -34.73 -35.94 -0.09
C SER A 358 -35.59 -34.66 -0.12
N PRO A 359 -36.22 -34.29 -1.25
CA PRO A 359 -36.28 -32.89 -1.69
C PRO A 359 -37.52 -32.07 -1.34
N HIS A 360 -38.31 -32.37 -0.29
CA HIS A 360 -39.66 -31.77 -0.24
C HIS A 360 -40.27 -31.19 1.03
N PHE A 361 -39.57 -30.94 2.14
CA PHE A 361 -40.23 -30.17 3.22
C PHE A 361 -39.39 -29.35 4.23
N VAL A 362 -38.12 -29.02 3.97
CA VAL A 362 -37.34 -28.18 4.91
C VAL A 362 -36.80 -26.88 4.29
N GLU A 363 -37.27 -26.52 3.10
CA GLU A 363 -36.70 -25.39 2.35
C GLU A 363 -37.28 -24.00 2.68
N LYS A 364 -38.05 -23.79 3.77
CA LYS A 364 -38.68 -22.47 3.94
C LYS A 364 -38.69 -21.76 5.28
N SER A 365 -38.29 -22.36 6.40
CA SER A 365 -38.54 -21.66 7.68
C SER A 365 -37.44 -21.71 8.74
N ILE A 366 -36.47 -22.61 8.66
CA ILE A 366 -35.45 -22.75 9.72
C ILE A 366 -34.02 -22.58 9.18
N ASP A 367 -33.74 -23.10 7.98
CA ASP A 367 -32.43 -22.88 7.31
C ASP A 367 -32.28 -21.48 6.73
N THR A 368 -33.36 -20.86 6.23
CA THR A 368 -33.31 -19.48 5.71
C THR A 368 -33.03 -18.46 6.82
N PHE A 369 -33.35 -18.73 8.09
CA PHE A 369 -33.11 -17.79 9.19
C PHE A 369 -31.74 -17.99 9.84
N ARG A 370 -31.26 -19.24 9.95
CA ARG A 370 -29.91 -19.54 10.48
C ARG A 370 -28.79 -19.33 9.45
N ASN A 371 -28.99 -19.71 8.19
CA ASN A 371 -27.98 -19.50 7.14
C ASN A 371 -27.84 -18.01 6.80
N ASN A 372 -28.93 -17.24 6.71
CA ASN A 372 -28.83 -15.78 6.53
C ASN A 372 -28.15 -15.07 7.71
N PHE A 373 -28.33 -15.52 8.95
CA PHE A 373 -27.69 -14.87 10.11
C PHE A 373 -26.18 -15.21 10.20
N ILE A 374 -25.83 -16.47 9.93
CA ILE A 374 -24.45 -16.93 9.92
C ILE A 374 -23.68 -16.35 8.71
N GLU A 375 -24.27 -16.33 7.51
CA GLU A 375 -23.67 -15.72 6.31
C GLU A 375 -23.55 -14.21 6.40
N LYS A 376 -24.53 -13.50 7.00
CA LYS A 376 -24.46 -12.04 7.14
C LYS A 376 -23.42 -11.61 8.18
N ASN A 377 -23.26 -12.35 9.28
CA ASN A 377 -22.15 -12.11 10.21
C ASN A 377 -20.78 -12.41 9.56
N ARG A 378 -20.68 -13.45 8.72
CA ARG A 378 -19.48 -13.78 7.95
C ARG A 378 -19.12 -12.72 6.89
N ILE A 379 -20.10 -12.20 6.15
CA ILE A 379 -19.90 -11.09 5.21
C ILE A 379 -19.43 -9.85 5.97
N ASN A 380 -20.04 -9.51 7.10
CA ASN A 380 -19.61 -8.37 7.93
C ASN A 380 -18.17 -8.53 8.45
N GLU A 381 -17.76 -9.73 8.84
CA GLU A 381 -16.38 -10.02 9.31
C GLU A 381 -15.35 -9.82 8.20
N ILE A 382 -15.70 -10.14 6.96
CA ILE A 382 -14.81 -10.09 5.81
C ILE A 382 -14.82 -8.71 5.16
N GLU A 383 -15.97 -8.02 5.10
CA GLU A 383 -16.04 -6.58 4.80
C GLU A 383 -15.20 -5.77 5.79
N HIS A 384 -15.26 -6.13 7.08
CA HIS A 384 -14.39 -5.54 8.11
C HIS A 384 -12.92 -5.84 7.84
N TYR A 385 -12.58 -7.03 7.33
CA TYR A 385 -11.21 -7.40 7.01
C TYR A 385 -10.68 -6.70 5.75
N THR A 386 -11.46 -6.65 4.67
CA THR A 386 -11.14 -5.85 3.48
C THR A 386 -10.95 -4.38 3.87
N SER A 387 -11.82 -3.86 4.73
CA SER A 387 -11.72 -2.48 5.24
C SER A 387 -10.45 -2.24 6.05
N LYS A 388 -10.01 -3.21 6.85
CA LYS A 388 -8.71 -3.15 7.55
C LYS A 388 -7.53 -3.15 6.57
N ILE A 389 -7.52 -4.04 5.57
CA ILE A 389 -6.46 -4.08 4.54
C ILE A 389 -6.38 -2.74 3.81
N MET A 390 -7.52 -2.21 3.36
CA MET A 390 -7.58 -0.93 2.65
C MET A 390 -7.16 0.23 3.57
N ARG A 391 -7.47 0.18 4.87
CA ARG A 391 -7.01 1.16 5.85
C ARG A 391 -5.49 1.13 6.01
N ASP A 392 -4.90 -0.05 6.16
CA ASP A 392 -3.44 -0.21 6.31
C ASP A 392 -2.71 0.33 5.07
N VAL A 393 -3.22 0.04 3.86
CA VAL A 393 -2.75 0.62 2.60
C VAL A 393 -2.90 2.15 2.56
N ASN A 394 -4.05 2.68 2.99
CA ASN A 394 -4.29 4.13 2.99
C ASN A 394 -3.38 4.86 3.99
N ILE A 395 -3.16 4.28 5.18
CA ILE A 395 -2.19 4.81 6.16
C ILE A 395 -0.81 4.85 5.52
N TYR A 396 -0.38 3.77 4.89
CA TYR A 396 0.92 3.72 4.21
C TYR A 396 1.05 4.81 3.13
N LEU A 397 0.07 4.93 2.22
CA LEU A 397 0.07 5.96 1.18
C LEU A 397 0.09 7.38 1.76
N LYS A 398 -0.59 7.63 2.88
CA LYS A 398 -0.52 8.92 3.59
C LYS A 398 0.87 9.18 4.18
N THR A 399 1.53 8.17 4.76
CA THR A 399 2.86 8.33 5.36
C THR A 399 3.98 8.64 4.36
N ILE A 400 3.79 8.25 3.09
CA ILE A 400 4.79 8.46 2.03
C ILE A 400 4.48 9.66 1.13
N LYS A 401 3.34 10.34 1.33
CA LYS A 401 2.86 11.42 0.44
C LYS A 401 3.88 12.53 0.19
N ASP A 402 4.67 12.87 1.22
CA ASP A 402 5.67 13.94 1.15
C ASP A 402 7.09 13.44 0.85
N ARG A 403 7.25 12.14 0.55
CA ARG A 403 8.52 11.54 0.15
C ARG A 403 8.68 11.57 -1.36
N ASP A 404 9.93 11.55 -1.82
CA ASP A 404 10.22 11.26 -3.22
C ASP A 404 9.78 9.83 -3.58
N PHE A 405 9.45 9.61 -4.84
CA PHE A 405 9.02 8.30 -5.31
C PHE A 405 10.14 7.25 -5.16
N GLU A 406 9.84 6.12 -4.52
CA GLU A 406 10.72 4.96 -4.41
C GLU A 406 10.10 3.73 -5.10
N TYR A 407 10.92 2.96 -5.82
CA TYR A 407 10.48 1.77 -6.57
C TYR A 407 10.00 0.61 -5.68
N ASN A 408 10.31 0.62 -4.39
CA ASN A 408 9.95 -0.44 -3.43
C ASN A 408 8.48 -0.33 -2.95
N PHE A 409 7.79 0.80 -3.18
CA PHE A 409 6.46 1.03 -2.62
C PHE A 409 5.43 -0.02 -3.07
N LEU A 410 5.55 -0.51 -4.30
CA LEU A 410 4.72 -1.61 -4.80
C LEU A 410 4.96 -2.94 -4.05
N CYS A 411 6.20 -3.22 -3.67
CA CYS A 411 6.54 -4.42 -2.89
C CYS A 411 6.01 -4.31 -1.46
N THR A 412 6.11 -3.13 -0.84
CA THR A 412 5.54 -2.90 0.50
C THR A 412 4.02 -3.08 0.50
N ILE A 413 3.32 -2.65 -0.56
CA ILE A 413 1.87 -2.90 -0.71
C ILE A 413 1.58 -4.41 -0.79
N HIS A 414 2.37 -5.16 -1.55
CA HIS A 414 2.23 -6.62 -1.65
C HIS A 414 2.48 -7.32 -0.30
N GLU A 415 3.51 -6.90 0.45
CA GLU A 415 3.80 -7.43 1.78
C GLU A 415 2.69 -7.10 2.79
N LEU A 416 2.20 -5.86 2.80
CA LEU A 416 1.08 -5.46 3.64
C LEU A 416 -0.15 -6.32 3.39
N PHE A 417 -0.48 -6.56 2.12
CA PHE A 417 -1.57 -7.44 1.72
C PHE A 417 -1.33 -8.89 2.19
N SER A 418 -0.16 -9.46 1.88
CA SER A 418 0.19 -10.85 2.20
C SER A 418 0.17 -11.14 3.69
N ASN A 419 0.78 -10.25 4.49
CA ASN A 419 0.79 -10.34 5.95
C ASN A 419 -0.62 -10.28 6.54
N ARG A 420 -1.54 -9.56 5.87
CA ARG A 420 -2.93 -9.47 6.31
C ARG A 420 -3.70 -10.74 5.95
N ILE A 421 -3.53 -11.30 4.76
CA ILE A 421 -4.12 -12.59 4.43
C ILE A 421 -3.68 -13.67 5.42
N GLN A 422 -2.38 -13.73 5.75
CA GLN A 422 -1.87 -14.68 6.74
C GLN A 422 -2.51 -14.47 8.14
N LYS A 423 -2.56 -13.22 8.63
CA LYS A 423 -3.18 -12.91 9.92
C LYS A 423 -4.67 -13.26 9.96
N PHE A 424 -5.38 -13.19 8.84
CA PHE A 424 -6.78 -13.63 8.78
C PHE A 424 -6.89 -15.13 9.04
N GLU A 425 -6.05 -15.92 8.38
CA GLU A 425 -6.05 -17.38 8.53
C GLU A 425 -5.62 -17.80 9.95
N GLU A 426 -4.77 -17.01 10.61
CA GLU A 426 -4.41 -17.18 12.03
C GLU A 426 -5.54 -16.77 13.00
N GLU A 427 -6.20 -15.63 12.76
CA GLU A 427 -7.30 -15.13 13.59
C GLU A 427 -8.58 -15.99 13.45
N TYR A 428 -8.79 -16.61 12.28
CA TYR A 428 -9.98 -17.39 11.95
C TYR A 428 -9.63 -18.73 11.28
N PRO A 429 -9.04 -19.69 12.01
CA PRO A 429 -8.59 -20.98 11.45
C PRO A 429 -9.72 -21.84 10.87
N GLN A 430 -10.98 -21.56 11.21
CA GLN A 430 -12.16 -22.20 10.66
C GLN A 430 -12.52 -21.72 9.23
N TYR A 431 -11.90 -20.65 8.74
CA TYR A 431 -12.20 -20.02 7.46
C TYR A 431 -10.96 -19.97 6.56
N LYS A 432 -11.17 -20.20 5.27
CA LYS A 432 -10.15 -20.02 4.24
C LYS A 432 -10.68 -19.05 3.18
N LEU A 433 -9.93 -18.00 2.89
CA LEU A 433 -10.30 -17.04 1.85
C LEU A 433 -10.13 -17.69 0.48
N THR A 434 -11.14 -17.58 -0.38
CA THR A 434 -11.01 -18.06 -1.74
C THR A 434 -9.94 -17.28 -2.50
N ILE A 435 -9.25 -17.98 -3.39
CA ILE A 435 -8.30 -17.36 -4.33
C ILE A 435 -8.97 -16.24 -5.11
N TRP A 436 -10.23 -16.43 -5.53
CA TRP A 436 -10.97 -15.41 -6.27
C TRP A 436 -11.12 -14.11 -5.47
N TYR A 437 -11.44 -14.21 -4.17
CA TYR A 437 -11.48 -13.07 -3.28
C TYR A 437 -10.10 -12.41 -3.12
N GLN A 438 -9.04 -13.19 -2.92
CA GLN A 438 -7.68 -12.65 -2.76
C GLN A 438 -7.23 -11.88 -4.02
N VAL A 439 -7.41 -12.47 -5.21
CA VAL A 439 -7.11 -11.85 -6.51
C VAL A 439 -7.90 -10.55 -6.69
N LYS A 440 -9.20 -10.57 -6.41
CA LYS A 440 -10.09 -9.41 -6.53
C LYS A 440 -9.68 -8.26 -5.60
N VAL A 441 -9.36 -8.57 -4.35
CA VAL A 441 -8.92 -7.56 -3.37
C VAL A 441 -7.56 -7.00 -3.73
N PHE A 442 -6.59 -7.83 -4.14
CA PHE A 442 -5.27 -7.34 -4.52
C PHE A 442 -5.32 -6.48 -5.79
N ALA A 443 -6.10 -6.88 -6.80
CA ALA A 443 -6.34 -6.06 -7.99
C ALA A 443 -6.94 -4.69 -7.63
N HIS A 444 -7.89 -4.67 -6.68
CA HIS A 444 -8.51 -3.42 -6.20
C HIS A 444 -7.51 -2.52 -5.46
N ILE A 445 -6.65 -3.10 -4.62
CA ILE A 445 -5.57 -2.38 -3.93
C ILE A 445 -4.62 -1.74 -4.95
N LEU A 446 -4.19 -2.49 -5.97
CA LEU A 446 -3.29 -1.97 -7.00
C LEU A 446 -3.95 -0.87 -7.84
N LYS A 447 -5.23 -1.01 -8.18
CA LYS A 447 -6.01 0.03 -8.86
C LYS A 447 -6.07 1.34 -8.07
N TYR A 448 -6.03 1.27 -6.74
CA TYR A 448 -5.99 2.43 -5.86
C TYR A 448 -4.58 3.01 -5.66
N ALA A 449 -3.57 2.15 -5.50
CA ALA A 449 -2.20 2.56 -5.16
C ALA A 449 -1.40 3.07 -6.38
N VAL A 450 -1.54 2.44 -7.55
CA VAL A 450 -0.75 2.78 -8.76
C VAL A 450 -0.90 4.26 -9.17
N PRO A 451 -2.11 4.87 -9.19
CA PRO A 451 -2.25 6.29 -9.53
C PRO A 451 -1.51 7.22 -8.56
N HIS A 452 -1.44 6.88 -7.27
CA HIS A 452 -0.69 7.66 -6.29
C HIS A 452 0.82 7.63 -6.59
N PHE A 453 1.34 6.44 -6.90
CA PHE A 453 2.74 6.27 -7.28
C PHE A 453 3.10 6.97 -8.60
N GLN A 454 2.23 6.89 -9.61
CA GLN A 454 2.40 7.62 -10.87
C GLN A 454 2.44 9.13 -10.66
N LYS A 455 1.54 9.65 -9.80
CA LYS A 455 1.53 11.07 -9.45
C LYS A 455 2.82 11.48 -8.73
N MET A 456 3.26 10.73 -7.72
CA MET A 456 4.50 11.01 -7.00
C MET A 456 5.72 11.01 -7.92
N HIS A 457 5.81 10.04 -8.84
CA HIS A 457 6.88 9.94 -9.82
C HIS A 457 6.86 11.12 -10.81
N SER A 458 5.67 11.53 -11.27
CA SER A 458 5.50 12.68 -12.17
C SER A 458 5.89 14.00 -11.48
N GLU A 459 5.41 14.22 -10.25
CA GLU A 459 5.75 15.41 -9.45
C GLU A 459 7.25 15.48 -9.16
N TYR A 460 7.89 14.34 -8.90
CA TYR A 460 9.33 14.26 -8.76
C TYR A 460 10.05 14.67 -10.05
N LEU A 461 9.64 14.18 -11.21
CA LEU A 461 10.22 14.59 -12.50
C LEU A 461 10.00 16.07 -12.81
N GLU A 462 8.84 16.63 -12.46
CA GLU A 462 8.52 18.05 -12.63
C GLU A 462 9.40 18.95 -11.74
N LYS A 463 9.62 18.58 -10.48
CA LYS A 463 10.55 19.28 -9.57
C LYS A 463 11.99 19.25 -10.11
N GLN A 464 12.35 18.16 -10.79
CA GLN A 464 13.66 18.01 -11.42
C GLN A 464 13.73 18.62 -12.83
N ASN A 465 12.71 19.35 -13.31
CA ASN A 465 12.79 20.00 -14.62
C ASN A 465 13.72 21.23 -14.57
N PRO A 466 14.75 21.35 -15.44
CA PRO A 466 15.67 22.48 -15.45
C PRO A 466 14.99 23.85 -15.56
N LYS A 467 13.91 23.98 -16.35
CA LYS A 467 13.14 25.23 -16.48
C LYS A 467 12.47 25.59 -15.15
N ASN A 468 11.85 24.62 -14.48
CA ASN A 468 11.19 24.83 -13.19
C ASN A 468 12.19 25.22 -12.10
N ILE A 469 13.36 24.56 -12.06
CA ILE A 469 14.43 24.92 -11.10
C ILE A 469 14.91 26.37 -11.33
N LEU A 470 15.11 26.79 -12.59
CA LEU A 470 15.47 28.18 -12.90
C LEU A 470 14.40 29.17 -12.44
N ILE A 471 13.12 28.86 -12.67
CA ILE A 471 11.99 29.72 -12.28
C ILE A 471 11.85 29.79 -10.75
N GLU A 472 11.84 28.66 -10.06
CA GLU A 472 11.55 28.63 -8.62
C GLU A 472 12.73 29.10 -7.76
N LYS A 473 13.95 28.74 -8.18
CA LYS A 473 15.17 28.99 -7.40
C LYS A 473 15.89 30.26 -7.81
N TYR A 474 16.07 30.51 -9.11
CA TYR A 474 16.98 31.55 -9.61
C TYR A 474 16.28 32.85 -10.04
N LYS A 475 15.03 32.79 -10.57
CA LYS A 475 14.25 34.00 -10.92
C LYS A 475 14.15 35.02 -9.79
N PRO A 476 13.86 34.63 -8.52
CA PRO A 476 13.79 35.60 -7.43
C PRO A 476 15.13 36.27 -7.13
N GLN A 477 16.23 35.49 -7.15
CA GLN A 477 17.57 36.00 -6.91
C GLN A 477 18.00 36.98 -8.02
N ALA A 478 17.76 36.60 -9.28
CA ALA A 478 18.04 37.44 -10.43
C ALA A 478 17.28 38.77 -10.36
N TYR A 479 16.03 38.75 -9.90
CA TYR A 479 15.24 39.96 -9.69
C TYR A 479 15.85 40.86 -8.61
N GLU A 480 16.27 40.31 -7.47
CA GLU A 480 16.88 41.12 -6.40
C GLU A 480 18.24 41.70 -6.81
N ILE A 481 19.06 40.96 -7.57
CA ILE A 481 20.31 41.49 -8.14
C ILE A 481 20.01 42.61 -9.16
N PHE A 482 19.00 42.42 -10.01
CA PHE A 482 18.54 43.43 -10.97
C PHE A 482 18.05 44.70 -10.25
N LYS A 483 17.16 44.53 -9.26
CA LYS A 483 16.62 45.61 -8.44
C LYS A 483 17.73 46.34 -7.67
N GLY A 484 18.68 45.60 -7.11
CA GLY A 484 19.84 46.15 -6.43
C GLY A 484 20.70 47.00 -7.37
N THR A 485 20.96 46.51 -8.58
CA THR A 485 21.74 47.22 -9.59
C THR A 485 21.02 48.48 -10.10
N TYR A 486 19.71 48.39 -10.37
CA TYR A 486 18.88 49.52 -10.80
C TYR A 486 18.78 50.61 -9.74
N LYS A 487 18.56 50.23 -8.47
CA LYS A 487 18.49 51.16 -7.33
C LYS A 487 19.85 51.61 -6.78
N GLN A 488 20.96 51.17 -7.39
CA GLN A 488 22.33 51.42 -6.91
C GLN A 488 22.54 51.02 -5.44
N ASN A 489 21.90 49.94 -5.00
CA ASN A 489 22.12 49.37 -3.67
C ASN A 489 23.55 48.84 -3.54
N SER A 490 24.09 48.82 -2.32
CA SER A 490 25.35 48.12 -2.06
C SER A 490 25.21 46.61 -2.30
N LYS A 491 26.36 45.94 -2.51
CA LYS A 491 26.42 44.47 -2.58
C LYS A 491 25.88 43.84 -1.29
N GLU A 492 26.25 44.40 -0.14
CA GLU A 492 25.80 43.98 1.19
C GLU A 492 24.27 44.03 1.34
N LYS A 493 23.62 45.10 0.86
CA LYS A 493 22.17 45.25 0.92
C LYS A 493 21.45 44.27 -0.02
N THR A 494 22.04 44.04 -1.20
CA THR A 494 21.51 43.07 -2.18
C THR A 494 21.61 41.64 -1.63
N ALA A 495 22.73 41.28 -1.00
CA ALA A 495 22.89 39.98 -0.32
C ALA A 495 21.88 39.83 0.83
N ALA A 496 21.63 40.89 1.60
CA ALA A 496 20.65 40.85 2.69
C ALA A 496 19.23 40.58 2.16
N ASN A 497 18.82 41.24 1.07
CA ASN A 497 17.52 41.00 0.43
C ASN A 497 17.37 39.56 -0.09
N ILE A 498 18.41 39.01 -0.74
CA ILE A 498 18.39 37.62 -1.21
C ILE A 498 18.18 36.66 -0.03
N LEU A 499 18.92 36.86 1.06
CA LEU A 499 18.79 36.01 2.25
C LEU A 499 17.39 36.13 2.89
N ILE A 500 16.79 37.33 2.87
CA ILE A 500 15.43 37.57 3.35
C ILE A 500 14.39 36.77 2.58
N ASP A 501 14.47 36.70 1.25
CA ASP A 501 13.54 35.93 0.43
C ASP A 501 13.57 34.44 0.78
N PHE A 502 14.77 33.90 1.01
CA PHE A 502 14.93 32.52 1.47
C PHE A 502 14.37 32.32 2.88
N LEU A 503 14.70 33.20 3.81
CA LEU A 503 14.20 33.14 5.18
C LEU A 503 12.68 33.25 5.21
N LEU A 504 12.07 34.09 4.37
CA LEU A 504 10.62 34.25 4.30
C LEU A 504 9.93 32.94 3.90
N LYS A 505 10.44 32.24 2.87
CA LYS A 505 9.94 30.92 2.46
C LYS A 505 10.07 29.89 3.59
N ALA A 506 11.22 29.84 4.25
CA ALA A 506 11.46 28.91 5.35
C ALA A 506 10.59 29.21 6.58
N ILE A 507 10.39 30.49 6.92
CA ILE A 507 9.48 30.90 7.98
C ILE A 507 8.07 30.41 7.66
N TYR A 508 7.55 30.69 6.46
CA TYR A 508 6.21 30.26 6.03
C TYR A 508 6.02 28.74 6.12
N ALA A 509 6.97 27.96 5.59
CA ALA A 509 6.93 26.50 5.69
C ALA A 509 6.87 26.02 7.15
N SER A 510 7.55 26.73 8.05
CA SER A 510 7.62 26.39 9.46
C SER A 510 6.48 26.95 10.34
N LEU A 511 5.52 27.70 9.78
CA LEU A 511 4.37 28.25 10.54
C LEU A 511 3.32 27.18 10.87
N ASN A 512 3.18 26.24 9.95
CA ASN A 512 2.10 25.27 9.88
C ASN A 512 1.95 24.38 11.12
N ASP A 513 3.06 23.82 11.61
CA ASP A 513 3.08 22.92 12.77
C ASP A 513 2.70 23.66 14.08
N PRO A 514 3.37 24.77 14.46
CA PRO A 514 2.97 25.57 15.62
C PRO A 514 1.53 26.08 15.53
N LEU A 515 1.11 26.56 14.35
CA LEU A 515 -0.25 27.06 14.14
C LEU A 515 -1.28 25.96 14.38
N SER A 516 -1.05 24.75 13.87
CA SER A 516 -1.94 23.61 14.09
C SER A 516 -2.07 23.24 15.57
N ARG A 517 -0.96 23.32 16.33
CA ARG A 517 -0.96 23.08 17.78
C ARG A 517 -1.71 24.17 18.55
N ASN A 518 -1.50 25.45 18.23
CA ASN A 518 -2.18 26.57 18.88
C ASN A 518 -3.69 26.50 18.67
N ILE A 519 -4.13 26.27 17.42
CA ILE A 519 -5.56 26.12 17.10
C ILE A 519 -6.17 24.91 17.83
N THR A 520 -5.45 23.79 17.89
CA THR A 520 -5.88 22.62 18.67
C THR A 520 -6.08 22.96 20.15
N ASN A 521 -5.17 23.73 20.74
CA ASN A 521 -5.25 24.13 22.14
C ASN A 521 -6.41 25.12 22.39
N ILE A 522 -6.63 26.07 21.48
CA ILE A 522 -7.77 27.01 21.53
C ILE A 522 -9.10 26.26 21.45
N LEU A 523 -9.20 25.29 20.52
CA LEU A 523 -10.40 24.46 20.40
C LEU A 523 -10.64 23.67 21.66
N LYS A 524 -9.63 22.98 22.20
CA LYS A 524 -9.77 22.24 23.45
C LYS A 524 -10.19 23.12 24.62
N SER A 525 -9.62 24.31 24.76
CA SER A 525 -9.95 25.21 25.88
C SER A 525 -11.36 25.83 25.75
N ALA A 526 -11.80 26.14 24.53
CA ALA A 526 -13.10 26.74 24.28
C ALA A 526 -14.27 25.72 24.28
N HIS A 527 -13.99 24.45 23.98
CA HIS A 527 -15.01 23.44 23.71
C HIS A 527 -14.89 22.22 24.63
N PRO A 528 -15.82 22.05 25.58
CA PRO A 528 -15.84 20.91 26.51
C PRO A 528 -15.88 19.55 25.81
N GLU A 529 -16.48 19.45 24.62
CA GLU A 529 -16.53 18.21 23.83
C GLU A 529 -15.15 17.66 23.44
N PHE A 530 -14.09 18.48 23.46
CA PHE A 530 -12.72 18.05 23.17
C PHE A 530 -11.87 17.78 24.43
N GLN A 531 -12.49 17.77 25.62
CA GLN A 531 -11.79 17.48 26.87
C GLN A 531 -11.63 15.97 27.11
N SER A 532 -12.60 15.17 26.68
CA SER A 532 -12.54 13.71 26.83
C SER A 532 -13.23 12.99 25.68
N LYS A 533 -12.83 11.73 25.47
CA LYS A 533 -13.47 10.84 24.48
C LYS A 533 -14.97 10.68 24.73
N LYS A 534 -15.36 10.63 26.00
CA LYS A 534 -16.75 10.51 26.43
C LYS A 534 -17.56 11.73 26.01
N ASP A 535 -17.02 12.93 26.21
CA ASP A 535 -17.70 14.18 25.88
C ASP A 535 -17.84 14.35 24.37
N LEU A 536 -16.79 14.00 23.60
CA LEU A 536 -16.83 13.98 22.14
C LEU A 536 -17.93 13.03 21.64
N CYS A 537 -17.94 11.78 22.10
CA CYS A 537 -18.94 10.80 21.67
C CYS A 537 -20.36 11.23 22.03
N LYS A 538 -20.54 11.82 23.22
CA LYS A 538 -21.83 12.37 23.65
C LYS A 538 -22.28 13.48 22.71
N LYS A 539 -21.40 14.41 22.36
CA LYS A 539 -21.70 15.53 21.46
C LYS A 539 -22.05 15.04 20.04
N VAL A 540 -21.25 14.12 19.50
CA VAL A 540 -21.53 13.52 18.18
C VAL A 540 -22.89 12.82 18.15
N MET A 541 -23.21 12.02 19.18
CA MET A 541 -24.52 11.37 19.28
C MET A 541 -25.69 12.36 19.42
N GLN A 542 -25.51 13.48 20.13
CA GLN A 542 -26.51 14.54 20.21
C GLN A 542 -26.75 15.20 18.85
N ASP A 543 -25.69 15.47 18.09
CA ASP A 543 -25.82 16.08 16.77
C ASP A 543 -26.43 15.11 15.76
N LEU A 544 -26.04 13.83 15.77
CA LEU A 544 -26.69 12.79 14.97
C LEU A 544 -28.18 12.65 15.28
N ARG A 545 -28.56 12.74 16.56
CA ARG A 545 -29.97 12.76 16.97
C ARG A 545 -30.72 13.95 16.38
N ASN A 546 -30.11 15.14 16.39
CA ASN A 546 -30.72 16.35 15.86
C ASN A 546 -30.83 16.33 14.32
N GLU A 547 -29.87 15.70 13.64
CA GLU A 547 -29.91 15.52 12.18
C GLU A 547 -30.99 14.52 11.73
N GLY A 548 -31.43 13.61 12.60
CA GLY A 548 -32.53 12.68 12.32
C GLY A 548 -32.24 11.63 11.25
N SER A 549 -30.97 11.43 10.86
CA SER A 549 -30.58 10.45 9.82
C SER A 549 -30.22 9.10 10.45
N PHE A 550 -31.06 8.10 10.21
CA PHE A 550 -30.82 6.73 10.66
C PHE A 550 -29.53 6.15 10.07
N ASP A 551 -29.27 6.40 8.77
CA ASP A 551 -28.08 5.88 8.10
C ASP A 551 -26.79 6.39 8.74
N LYS A 552 -26.70 7.70 9.03
CA LYS A 552 -25.53 8.28 9.73
C LYS A 552 -25.35 7.71 11.12
N TYR A 553 -26.44 7.43 11.83
CA TYR A 553 -26.39 6.80 13.16
C TYR A 553 -25.85 5.37 13.07
N ILE A 554 -26.29 4.58 12.09
CA ILE A 554 -25.77 3.24 11.83
C ILE A 554 -24.31 3.27 11.38
N THR A 555 -23.92 4.21 10.52
CA THR A 555 -22.52 4.41 10.12
C THR A 555 -21.64 4.74 11.33
N TYR A 556 -22.11 5.57 12.27
CA TYR A 556 -21.39 5.83 13.51
C TYR A 556 -21.21 4.59 14.37
N ILE A 557 -22.22 3.71 14.47
CA ILE A 557 -22.12 2.46 15.24
C ILE A 557 -21.18 1.47 14.56
N ARG A 558 -21.20 1.36 13.23
CA ARG A 558 -20.38 0.40 12.47
C ARG A 558 -18.93 0.86 12.29
N GLU A 559 -18.74 2.14 12.00
CA GLU A 559 -17.44 2.77 11.73
C GLU A 559 -17.24 3.99 12.66
N PRO A 560 -17.13 3.80 13.99
CA PRO A 560 -17.10 4.91 14.95
C PRO A 560 -15.87 5.79 14.77
N GLN A 561 -14.71 5.21 14.46
CA GLN A 561 -13.49 5.98 14.25
C GLN A 561 -13.61 6.94 13.08
N ARG A 562 -14.01 6.45 11.91
CA ARG A 562 -14.18 7.28 10.71
C ARG A 562 -15.22 8.37 10.93
N SER A 563 -16.32 8.02 11.59
CA SER A 563 -17.41 8.95 11.89
C SER A 563 -16.97 10.05 12.85
N LEU A 564 -16.20 9.72 13.88
CA LEU A 564 -15.63 10.69 14.82
C LEU A 564 -14.60 11.59 14.14
N GLU A 565 -13.67 11.02 13.38
CA GLU A 565 -12.64 11.79 12.63
C GLU A 565 -13.29 12.79 11.66
N SER A 566 -14.26 12.33 10.87
CA SER A 566 -14.99 13.18 9.91
C SER A 566 -15.83 14.26 10.61
N TRP A 567 -16.46 13.93 11.74
CA TRP A 567 -17.22 14.91 12.52
C TRP A 567 -16.30 15.99 13.11
N VAL A 568 -15.15 15.61 13.68
CA VAL A 568 -14.18 16.56 14.24
C VAL A 568 -13.63 17.46 13.13
N GLU A 569 -13.28 16.89 11.98
CA GLU A 569 -12.81 17.66 10.82
C GLU A 569 -13.82 18.74 10.41
N LYS A 570 -15.09 18.35 10.22
CA LYS A 570 -16.16 19.28 9.87
C LYS A 570 -16.36 20.34 10.95
N TYR A 571 -16.37 19.94 12.22
CA TYR A 571 -16.57 20.87 13.34
C TYR A 571 -15.47 21.93 13.41
N VAL A 572 -14.20 21.52 13.30
CA VAL A 572 -13.05 22.42 13.29
C VAL A 572 -13.15 23.42 12.14
N PHE A 573 -13.50 22.93 10.95
CA PHE A 573 -13.63 23.78 9.77
C PHE A 573 -14.74 24.83 9.94
N ASP A 574 -15.92 24.39 10.38
CA ASP A 574 -17.08 25.26 10.59
C ASP A 574 -16.82 26.29 11.71
N TYR A 575 -16.14 25.88 12.78
CA TYR A 575 -15.79 26.76 13.89
C TYR A 575 -14.86 27.89 13.48
N CYS A 576 -13.74 27.56 12.85
CA CYS A 576 -12.78 28.56 12.37
C CYS A 576 -13.43 29.50 11.36
N LYS A 577 -14.21 28.97 10.40
CA LYS A 577 -14.96 29.78 9.43
C LYS A 577 -15.90 30.77 10.12
N LYS A 578 -16.63 30.33 11.15
CA LYS A 578 -17.57 31.19 11.90
C LYS A 578 -16.85 32.29 12.66
N ILE A 579 -15.69 32.00 13.24
CA ILE A 579 -14.88 32.99 13.98
C ILE A 579 -14.29 34.04 13.05
N ASP A 580 -13.81 33.61 11.88
CA ASP A 580 -13.26 34.52 10.89
C ASP A 580 -14.36 35.45 10.35
N LEU A 581 -15.57 34.93 10.12
CA LEU A 581 -16.75 35.73 9.75
C LEU A 581 -17.17 36.73 10.84
N ASN A 582 -16.93 36.40 12.12
CA ASN A 582 -17.21 37.29 13.25
C ASN A 582 -16.10 38.35 13.47
N GLY A 583 -15.15 38.48 12.56
CA GLY A 583 -14.10 39.51 12.58
C GLY A 583 -13.00 39.30 13.60
N LYS A 584 -12.93 38.13 14.26
CA LYS A 584 -11.88 37.82 15.24
C LYS A 584 -10.59 37.26 14.64
N ASN A 585 -10.67 36.70 13.41
CA ASN A 585 -9.55 36.20 12.62
C ASN A 585 -8.46 35.48 13.44
N ILE A 586 -8.84 34.41 14.12
CA ILE A 586 -7.93 33.74 15.06
C ILE A 586 -6.76 33.10 14.30
N LEU A 587 -7.01 32.54 13.12
CA LEU A 587 -5.95 31.95 12.30
C LEU A 587 -4.89 32.98 11.92
N GLY A 588 -5.31 34.13 11.39
CA GLY A 588 -4.38 35.17 11.01
C GLY A 588 -3.65 35.79 12.20
N ASN A 589 -4.32 35.97 13.34
CA ASN A 589 -3.68 36.49 14.56
C ASN A 589 -2.60 35.54 15.11
N GLU A 590 -2.92 34.25 15.23
CA GLU A 590 -1.95 33.23 15.69
C GLU A 590 -0.78 33.09 14.71
N ALA A 591 -1.06 33.06 13.40
CA ALA A 591 -0.02 33.01 12.37
C ALA A 591 0.91 34.22 12.46
N ASN A 592 0.36 35.43 12.67
CA ASN A 592 1.12 36.66 12.88
C ASN A 592 2.01 36.60 14.13
N GLU A 593 1.50 36.11 15.26
CA GLU A 593 2.32 35.99 16.48
C GLU A 593 3.47 35.01 16.31
N ILE A 594 3.20 33.82 15.75
CA ILE A 594 4.23 32.81 15.47
C ILE A 594 5.28 33.38 14.50
N PHE A 595 4.84 34.06 13.44
CA PHE A 595 5.72 34.69 12.46
C PHE A 595 6.64 35.73 13.12
N ARG A 596 6.08 36.65 13.91
CA ARG A 596 6.86 37.69 14.63
C ARG A 596 7.85 37.10 15.62
N ASN A 597 7.46 36.05 16.33
CA ASN A 597 8.35 35.35 17.26
C ASN A 597 9.53 34.72 16.51
N LYS A 598 9.29 34.00 15.42
CA LYS A 598 10.35 33.43 14.57
C LYS A 598 11.28 34.49 14.00
N VAL A 599 10.74 35.59 13.46
CA VAL A 599 11.56 36.71 12.96
C VAL A 599 12.41 37.30 14.09
N THR A 600 11.86 37.47 15.29
CA THR A 600 12.61 38.00 16.44
C THR A 600 13.76 37.07 16.85
N GLN A 601 13.51 35.76 16.88
CA GLN A 601 14.56 34.76 17.14
C GLN A 601 15.65 34.78 16.06
N LEU A 602 15.29 34.90 14.78
CA LEU A 602 16.25 35.04 13.69
C LEU A 602 17.10 36.31 13.82
N ILE A 603 16.50 37.45 14.21
CA ILE A 603 17.23 38.69 14.50
C ILE A 603 18.22 38.47 15.64
N GLU A 604 17.86 37.72 16.68
CA GLU A 604 18.79 37.35 17.75
C GLU A 604 19.94 36.48 17.24
N CYS A 605 19.68 35.51 16.35
CA CYS A 605 20.72 34.70 15.71
C CYS A 605 21.71 35.58 14.93
N VAL A 606 21.22 36.57 14.17
CA VAL A 606 22.08 37.53 13.45
C VAL A 606 22.95 38.36 14.43
N LYS A 607 22.39 38.77 15.58
CA LYS A 607 23.10 39.57 16.60
C LYS A 607 24.14 38.75 17.38
N LYS A 608 23.82 37.51 17.76
CA LYS A 608 24.68 36.62 18.55
C LYS A 608 25.98 36.25 17.82
N GLU A 609 25.93 36.14 16.50
CA GLU A 609 27.08 35.80 15.66
C GLU A 609 28.10 36.95 15.53
N SER A 610 28.71 37.36 16.63
CA SER A 610 29.75 38.39 16.71
C SER A 610 31.12 37.73 16.95
N GLY A 611 31.72 37.14 15.91
CA GLY A 611 33.07 36.62 16.04
C GLY A 611 34.09 37.75 16.27
N LYS A 612 35.06 37.50 17.14
CA LYS A 612 36.25 38.36 17.32
C LYS A 612 37.17 38.17 16.11
N GLY A 613 37.38 39.22 15.29
CA GLY A 613 38.31 39.21 14.14
C GLY A 613 37.66 39.40 12.75
N LYS A 614 38.46 39.36 11.67
CA LYS A 614 37.97 39.30 10.28
C LYS A 614 37.36 37.92 10.04
N ILE A 615 36.04 37.81 10.10
CA ILE A 615 35.29 36.60 9.74
C ILE A 615 35.06 36.63 8.22
N LEU A 616 35.21 35.51 7.51
CA LEU A 616 34.77 35.40 6.12
C LEU A 616 33.23 35.28 6.08
N PHE A 617 32.59 35.84 5.07
CA PHE A 617 31.12 35.77 4.93
C PHE A 617 30.59 34.32 4.94
N GLU A 618 31.35 33.39 4.36
CA GLU A 618 31.05 31.96 4.30
C GLU A 618 31.01 31.33 5.71
N ASP A 619 31.99 31.65 6.55
CA ASP A 619 32.07 31.18 7.94
C ASP A 619 30.91 31.74 8.78
N TRP A 620 30.53 32.99 8.53
CA TRP A 620 29.38 33.60 9.19
C TRP A 620 28.08 32.91 8.79
N LEU A 621 27.89 32.64 7.50
CA LEU A 621 26.69 31.98 6.99
C LEU A 621 26.51 30.58 7.57
N GLN A 622 27.58 29.78 7.65
CA GLN A 622 27.51 28.46 8.24
C GLN A 622 27.08 28.49 9.72
N LYS A 623 27.57 29.45 10.49
CA LYS A 623 27.19 29.59 11.90
C LYS A 623 25.76 30.09 12.05
N PHE A 624 25.36 31.05 11.22
CA PHE A 624 23.97 31.51 11.16
C PHE A 624 23.02 30.37 10.83
N ASN A 625 23.34 29.52 9.85
CA ASN A 625 22.52 28.37 9.47
C ASN A 625 22.29 27.42 10.65
N LYS A 626 23.37 27.06 11.36
CA LYS A 626 23.27 26.21 12.57
C LYS A 626 22.38 26.83 13.65
N ALA A 627 22.50 28.15 13.86
CA ALA A 627 21.65 28.85 14.82
C ALA A 627 20.19 28.99 14.35
N ALA A 628 19.94 29.04 13.03
CA ALA A 628 18.61 29.15 12.45
C ALA A 628 17.86 27.81 12.38
N GLU A 629 18.56 26.67 12.38
CA GLU A 629 17.97 25.32 12.40
C GLU A 629 17.02 25.08 13.57
N GLU A 630 17.29 25.68 14.74
CA GLU A 630 16.41 25.59 15.92
C GLU A 630 15.11 26.41 15.76
N VAL A 631 15.08 27.37 14.83
CA VAL A 631 13.96 28.32 14.65
C VAL A 631 13.09 27.95 13.46
N ILE A 632 13.68 27.45 12.37
CA ILE A 632 13.02 27.16 11.09
C ILE A 632 13.53 25.85 10.48
N SER A 633 12.60 24.99 10.04
CA SER A 633 12.92 23.76 9.31
C SER A 633 13.42 24.10 7.90
N HIS A 634 14.61 23.61 7.55
CA HIS A 634 15.16 23.67 6.19
C HIS A 634 15.19 22.27 5.59
N SER A 635 14.22 21.94 4.76
CA SER A 635 14.28 20.77 3.88
C SER A 635 15.18 21.13 2.68
N ASP A 636 16.35 20.49 2.57
CA ASP A 636 17.33 20.56 1.47
C ASP A 636 17.91 21.93 1.07
N THR A 637 17.39 23.03 1.60
CA THR A 637 18.01 24.35 1.54
C THR A 637 19.01 24.48 2.68
N LEU A 638 20.13 23.77 2.60
CA LEU A 638 21.36 24.42 3.03
C LEU A 638 21.34 25.77 2.30
N PHE A 639 21.44 26.90 2.99
CA PHE A 639 21.81 28.16 2.33
C PHE A 639 23.18 27.88 1.71
N ASN A 640 23.18 27.32 0.52
CA ASN A 640 24.37 26.83 -0.09
C ASN A 640 25.18 28.08 -0.36
N ILE A 641 26.42 28.07 0.10
CA ILE A 641 27.39 29.14 -0.14
C ILE A 641 27.40 29.48 -1.65
N PHE A 642 27.07 28.53 -2.53
CA PHE A 642 26.84 28.71 -3.96
C PHE A 642 25.74 29.73 -4.34
N ASP A 643 24.63 29.82 -3.61
CA ASP A 643 23.53 30.75 -3.92
C ASP A 643 23.84 32.21 -3.52
N MET A 644 24.88 32.45 -2.70
CA MET A 644 25.34 33.79 -2.31
C MET A 644 26.77 34.15 -2.76
N LYS A 645 27.51 33.22 -3.40
CA LYS A 645 28.86 33.45 -3.95
C LYS A 645 28.93 34.57 -4.99
N GLU A 646 27.79 34.94 -5.56
CA GLU A 646 27.69 35.94 -6.61
C GLU A 646 27.78 37.37 -6.10
N VAL A 647 27.53 37.58 -4.80
CA VAL A 647 27.57 38.89 -4.17
C VAL A 647 28.78 38.95 -3.25
N GLU A 648 29.81 39.67 -3.69
CA GLU A 648 31.06 39.86 -2.94
C GLU A 648 30.81 40.77 -1.71
N VAL A 649 30.36 40.17 -0.61
CA VAL A 649 30.13 40.86 0.68
C VAL A 649 31.47 41.14 1.35
N LYS A 650 31.87 42.42 1.40
CA LYS A 650 33.13 42.84 2.05
C LYS A 650 32.88 43.38 3.46
N ASP A 651 31.76 44.07 3.66
CA ASP A 651 31.37 44.61 4.97
C ASP A 651 30.25 43.78 5.61
N ILE A 652 30.64 42.77 6.38
CA ILE A 652 29.70 41.93 7.15
C ILE A 652 28.91 42.74 8.18
N LYS A 653 29.47 43.83 8.74
CA LYS A 653 28.75 44.66 9.72
C LYS A 653 27.61 45.39 9.04
N TYR A 654 27.87 45.94 7.85
CA TYR A 654 26.84 46.61 7.07
C TYR A 654 25.78 45.63 6.55
N PHE A 655 26.18 44.46 6.05
CA PHE A 655 25.27 43.38 5.66
C PHE A 655 24.32 42.99 6.80
N LYS A 656 24.84 42.75 8.02
CA LYS A 656 24.02 42.41 9.19
C LYS A 656 23.01 43.50 9.53
N LYS A 657 23.43 44.77 9.44
CA LYS A 657 22.57 45.92 9.72
C LYS A 657 21.39 45.97 8.73
N GLU A 658 21.65 45.77 7.44
CA GLU A 658 20.60 45.74 6.42
C GLU A 658 19.70 44.50 6.54
N LEU A 659 20.27 43.34 6.91
CA LEU A 659 19.50 42.12 7.16
C LEU A 659 18.54 42.28 8.34
N ILE A 660 19.01 42.82 9.47
CA ILE A 660 18.15 43.09 10.64
C ILE A 660 17.04 44.06 10.27
N LYS A 661 17.37 45.14 9.54
CA LYS A 661 16.38 46.12 9.09
C LYS A 661 15.30 45.46 8.23
N SER A 662 15.71 44.64 7.26
CA SER A 662 14.77 43.94 6.37
C SER A 662 13.92 42.90 7.11
N LEU A 663 14.47 42.21 8.11
CA LEU A 663 13.72 41.31 9.01
C LEU A 663 12.67 42.08 9.83
N GLU A 664 13.00 43.28 10.32
CA GLU A 664 12.02 44.13 11.02
C GLU A 664 10.91 44.62 10.06
N ASP A 665 11.26 44.98 8.83
CA ASP A 665 10.31 45.37 7.79
C ASP A 665 9.35 44.22 7.41
N LEU A 666 9.80 42.95 7.51
CA LEU A 666 8.92 41.78 7.32
C LEU A 666 7.81 41.71 8.36
N LYS A 667 8.05 42.09 9.62
CA LYS A 667 7.02 42.04 10.68
C LYS A 667 5.81 42.90 10.37
N THR A 668 6.00 43.99 9.63
CA THR A 668 4.94 44.93 9.25
C THR A 668 4.36 44.62 7.88
N SER A 669 5.20 44.31 6.89
CA SER A 669 4.77 44.05 5.50
C SER A 669 3.95 42.77 5.34
N GLN A 670 4.28 41.70 6.07
CA GLN A 670 3.57 40.41 5.95
C GLN A 670 2.27 40.36 6.75
N LYS A 671 1.99 41.37 7.59
CA LYS A 671 0.83 41.38 8.49
C LYS A 671 -0.48 41.15 7.75
N LYS A 672 -0.73 41.89 6.66
CA LYS A 672 -1.97 41.76 5.88
C LYS A 672 -2.14 40.39 5.22
N ILE A 673 -1.04 39.80 4.75
CA ILE A 673 -1.04 38.49 4.10
C ILE A 673 -1.38 37.40 5.13
N LEU A 674 -0.79 37.52 6.32
CA LEU A 674 -1.07 36.65 7.45
C LEU A 674 -2.48 36.87 8.01
N ASP A 675 -3.00 38.10 7.99
CA ASP A 675 -4.38 38.39 8.35
C ASP A 675 -5.37 37.68 7.39
N ASP A 676 -5.01 37.41 6.14
CA ASP A 676 -5.90 36.71 5.20
C ASP A 676 -5.75 35.16 5.22
N TRP A 677 -4.95 34.62 6.14
CA TRP A 677 -4.64 33.18 6.24
C TRP A 677 -5.88 32.35 6.58
N LYS A 678 -6.14 31.27 5.84
CA LYS A 678 -7.31 30.39 6.07
C LYS A 678 -6.87 28.96 6.40
N LEU A 679 -7.87 28.12 6.66
CA LEU A 679 -7.67 26.70 6.97
C LEU A 679 -7.16 25.87 5.78
N LYS A 680 -7.48 26.26 4.55
CA LYS A 680 -7.05 25.54 3.34
C LYS A 680 -5.54 25.66 3.12
N GLU A 681 -4.90 26.65 3.74
CA GLU A 681 -3.46 26.85 3.70
C GLU A 681 -2.73 25.88 4.66
N LEU A 682 -3.46 25.22 5.58
CA LEU A 682 -2.97 24.13 6.44
C LEU A 682 -3.03 22.75 5.74
N THR A 683 -3.29 22.68 4.43
CA THR A 683 -3.38 21.38 3.71
C THR A 683 -2.01 20.73 3.45
N SER A 684 -0.92 21.44 3.70
CA SER A 684 0.47 21.03 3.48
C SER A 684 1.18 20.51 4.74
N VAL A 685 0.43 20.13 5.80
CA VAL A 685 0.99 19.68 7.09
C VAL A 685 0.76 18.19 7.28
N ASN A 686 1.76 17.51 7.85
CA ASN A 686 1.65 16.12 8.31
C ASN A 686 0.54 15.90 9.36
N LYS A 687 0.11 16.94 10.10
CA LYS A 687 -0.96 16.84 11.13
C LYS A 687 -1.79 18.12 11.26
N GLN A 688 -2.99 18.14 10.66
CA GLN A 688 -3.95 19.23 10.82
C GLN A 688 -4.57 19.28 12.23
N PRO A 689 -5.20 20.40 12.66
CA PRO A 689 -5.79 20.51 13.99
C PRO A 689 -6.77 19.39 14.34
N HIS A 690 -7.64 19.00 13.41
CA HIS A 690 -8.61 17.92 13.63
C HIS A 690 -7.93 16.57 13.88
N MET A 691 -6.80 16.30 13.20
CA MET A 691 -5.99 15.09 13.40
C MET A 691 -5.32 15.11 14.76
N LEU A 692 -4.75 16.24 15.17
CA LEU A 692 -4.16 16.40 16.51
C LEU A 692 -5.20 16.24 17.61
N ILE A 693 -6.44 16.71 17.42
CA ILE A 693 -7.54 16.48 18.36
C ILE A 693 -7.85 14.97 18.44
N CYS A 694 -7.98 14.30 17.30
CA CYS A 694 -8.27 12.87 17.24
C CYS A 694 -7.17 12.02 17.89
N ASP A 695 -5.91 12.27 17.54
CA ASP A 695 -4.73 11.60 18.11
C ASP A 695 -4.68 11.73 19.64
N ASN A 696 -5.05 12.89 20.16
CA ASN A 696 -4.98 13.17 21.59
C ASN A 696 -6.15 12.58 22.40
N ILE A 697 -7.28 12.24 21.76
CA ILE A 697 -8.55 11.94 22.47
C ILE A 697 -9.04 10.51 22.19
N LEU A 698 -8.95 10.03 20.95
CA LEU A 698 -9.67 8.83 20.51
C LEU A 698 -9.09 7.55 21.12
N GLY A 699 -7.77 7.44 21.27
CA GLY A 699 -7.15 6.29 21.94
C GLY A 699 -7.59 4.94 21.36
N CYS A 700 -7.95 4.00 22.24
CA CYS A 700 -8.37 2.65 21.83
C CYS A 700 -9.75 2.64 21.17
N MET A 701 -9.84 2.28 19.90
CA MET A 701 -11.11 2.27 19.14
C MET A 701 -11.78 0.89 19.04
N LYS A 702 -11.35 -0.07 19.87
CA LYS A 702 -11.98 -1.41 19.94
C LYS A 702 -13.43 -1.30 20.40
N GLN A 703 -14.30 -2.09 19.77
CA GLN A 703 -15.73 -2.11 20.06
C GLN A 703 -16.13 -3.34 20.85
N CYS A 704 -17.09 -3.19 21.76
CA CYS A 704 -17.74 -4.30 22.43
C CYS A 704 -18.37 -5.24 21.38
N PRO A 705 -18.14 -6.56 21.45
CA PRO A 705 -18.69 -7.50 20.47
C PRO A 705 -20.23 -7.55 20.49
N PHE A 706 -20.85 -7.27 21.64
CA PHE A 706 -22.30 -7.36 21.82
C PHE A 706 -23.06 -6.13 21.34
N CYS A 707 -22.63 -4.94 21.77
CA CYS A 707 -23.38 -3.70 21.52
C CYS A 707 -22.61 -2.66 20.69
N LYS A 708 -21.40 -2.97 20.25
CA LYS A 708 -20.52 -2.11 19.44
C LYS A 708 -20.09 -0.79 20.08
N ILE A 709 -20.36 -0.55 21.36
CA ILE A 709 -19.81 0.62 22.04
C ILE A 709 -18.28 0.58 22.05
N ILE A 710 -17.64 1.73 21.81
CA ILE A 710 -16.18 1.84 21.81
C ILE A 710 -15.60 1.83 23.23
N CYS A 711 -14.37 1.32 23.34
CA CYS A 711 -13.60 1.33 24.58
C CYS A 711 -13.44 2.76 25.13
N SER A 712 -13.57 2.94 26.45
CA SER A 712 -13.38 4.25 27.11
C SER A 712 -11.92 4.68 27.26
N CYS A 713 -10.96 3.78 27.03
CA CYS A 713 -9.55 4.09 27.20
C CYS A 713 -9.02 5.04 26.11
N THR A 714 -8.30 6.07 26.53
CA THR A 714 -7.71 7.12 25.68
C THR A 714 -6.30 6.79 25.19
N ILE A 715 -5.79 5.59 25.49
CA ILE A 715 -4.49 5.06 25.03
C ILE A 715 -4.72 3.64 24.50
N GLU A 716 -3.98 3.22 23.48
CA GLU A 716 -3.98 1.83 23.03
C GLU A 716 -3.42 0.91 24.13
N HIS A 717 -4.09 -0.22 24.39
CA HIS A 717 -3.73 -1.12 25.49
C HIS A 717 -3.82 -2.60 25.08
N PRO A 718 -2.94 -3.06 24.17
CA PRO A 718 -2.97 -4.43 23.68
C PRO A 718 -2.79 -5.43 24.83
N GLY A 719 -3.60 -6.49 24.84
CA GLY A 719 -3.52 -7.56 25.85
C GLY A 719 -4.14 -7.23 27.21
N LYS A 720 -4.86 -6.09 27.36
CA LYS A 720 -5.63 -5.74 28.57
C LYS A 720 -7.12 -5.67 28.27
N ASP A 721 -7.95 -5.87 29.29
CA ASP A 721 -9.41 -5.81 29.18
C ASP A 721 -9.90 -4.44 28.69
N HIS A 722 -10.88 -4.46 27.78
CA HIS A 722 -11.55 -3.26 27.29
C HIS A 722 -12.69 -2.88 28.25
N THR A 723 -12.81 -1.58 28.53
CA THR A 723 -13.82 -1.06 29.45
C THR A 723 -14.79 -0.13 28.72
N ALA A 724 -16.04 -0.14 29.16
CA ALA A 724 -17.05 0.82 28.74
C ALA A 724 -17.94 1.17 29.95
N PRO A 725 -18.18 2.45 30.25
CA PRO A 725 -18.98 2.85 31.41
C PRO A 725 -20.48 2.55 31.27
N SER A 726 -20.93 2.28 30.04
CA SER A 726 -22.31 1.94 29.72
C SER A 726 -22.32 1.14 28.41
N HIS A 727 -23.29 0.25 28.22
CA HIS A 727 -23.48 -0.46 26.95
C HIS A 727 -24.68 0.10 26.18
N TYR A 728 -24.62 0.05 24.84
CA TYR A 728 -25.79 0.35 24.01
C TYR A 728 -26.86 -0.75 24.12
N PRO A 729 -28.16 -0.43 23.92
CA PRO A 729 -29.21 -1.43 23.83
C PRO A 729 -28.91 -2.49 22.76
N THR A 730 -29.06 -3.77 23.10
CA THR A 730 -28.80 -4.90 22.20
C THR A 730 -29.65 -4.87 20.93
N GLY A 731 -30.87 -4.34 21.01
CA GLY A 731 -31.77 -4.17 19.87
C GLY A 731 -31.21 -3.31 18.73
N LEU A 732 -30.23 -2.44 18.99
CA LEU A 732 -29.54 -1.67 17.94
C LEU A 732 -28.68 -2.55 17.02
N MET A 733 -28.33 -3.75 17.46
CA MET A 733 -27.58 -4.75 16.71
C MET A 733 -28.47 -5.88 16.17
N GLY A 734 -29.79 -5.81 16.41
CA GLY A 734 -30.73 -6.86 16.00
C GLY A 734 -30.62 -8.16 16.80
N SER A 735 -29.98 -8.14 17.97
CA SER A 735 -29.95 -9.28 18.89
C SER A 735 -31.16 -9.24 19.82
N HIS A 736 -32.07 -10.19 19.61
CA HIS A 736 -33.09 -10.60 20.58
C HIS A 736 -32.59 -11.78 21.40
#